data_AF-A0A8T9B123-F1
#
_entry.id   AF-A0A8T9B123-F1
#
_cell.length_a   1.000
_cell.length_b   1.000
_cell.length_c   1.000
_cell.angle_alpha   90.00
_cell.angle_beta   90.00
_cell.angle_gamma   90.00
#
_symmetry.space_group_name_H-M   'P 1'
#
loop_
_entity.id
_entity.type
_entity.pdbx_description
1 polymer ?
#
loop_
_entity_poly.entity_id
_entity_poly.type
_entity_poly.pdbx_seq_one_letter_code
_entity_poly.pdbx_strand_id
1 'polypeptide(L)'
;MVKKNPNSLRGSVSTSSLQEQAARQRIAALEEQVASLTAKKQSSSPPSGGNLPVPSQSHYAAPTLGPISDSANRAPPVESFSPPHPLAYPPIRREPTEKGRKSYDRADGRTCLTDPPTLGATRSNGNGSNANNVSREMEQLSLFEQYNESAKRFRQTMKERTSMMQLQPPSSLITKGLLGVDNALKIPEAYTQPFCDFLTDNPTVFHAVSHFETKLKNAGFKKLSERSSWNEEVKTGGKYFVTRNGSSLIAFTVGGGYKSGNGVAMIAGHVDALTARLKPVSNKKTSAGYVQLGVAPYAGALNNTWWDRDLGIGGRVLVKDSKTGKIDTKLVKLGWPIARIPTLAPHFGIGMFGQNNAETQAVPIIGLDNSDIHSADDEFKNLTLGGEGTFAATQPPKLVRAIAGELSIQDYSSIVNWELELYDTQPAQVGGLDKEFIFAGRIDDKLCSWSAIEALLASSTASTSAEDGIVKLVGVFDDEEIGSQLRQGAKGNFLASTIERITESLSSNGTSANILSQTYANSFLVSADVTHAVNPNFLASYLEGHSPRLNVGLVVSADSNGHMTTDSVSTALLSRVAEKTDNKLQLFMIRNDSRSGGTVGPMLSSAMGVRAIDAGIPQLSMHSIRATTGSLDPGLGVKIFKGFLDTFESVDGEFE
;
A
#
# COMPACT_ATOMS: atom_id res chain seq x y z
N MET A 1 50.60 74.87 26.24
CA MET A 1 50.42 73.86 27.32
C MET A 1 50.65 72.50 26.66
N VAL A 2 51.73 71.74 26.90
CA VAL A 2 52.09 71.00 28.15
C VAL A 2 50.95 70.00 28.49
N LYS A 3 51.07 68.66 28.47
CA LYS A 3 52.24 67.73 28.61
C LYS A 3 52.02 66.32 27.98
N LYS A 4 53.05 65.46 28.05
CA LYS A 4 53.26 64.06 27.52
C LYS A 4 52.78 62.93 28.50
N ASN A 5 52.55 61.63 28.16
CA ASN A 5 52.50 60.91 26.85
C ASN A 5 51.52 59.65 26.77
N PRO A 6 51.85 58.34 27.06
CA PRO A 6 51.35 57.23 26.21
C PRO A 6 50.66 55.98 26.86
N ASN A 7 50.27 55.04 25.98
CA ASN A 7 49.75 53.66 26.14
C ASN A 7 48.21 53.51 25.97
N SER A 8 47.65 52.52 25.25
CA SER A 8 48.24 51.34 24.57
C SER A 8 47.50 50.97 23.25
N LEU A 9 48.23 50.33 22.32
CA LEU A 9 47.69 49.63 21.16
C LEU A 9 47.46 48.14 21.50
N ARG A 10 46.29 47.56 21.16
CA ARG A 10 46.17 46.13 20.78
C ARG A 10 44.77 45.74 20.22
N GLY A 11 44.77 45.37 18.94
CA GLY A 11 44.10 44.17 18.40
C GLY A 11 42.59 43.99 18.56
N SER A 12 41.83 44.31 17.51
CA SER A 12 40.57 43.64 17.21
C SER A 12 40.84 42.24 16.62
N VAL A 13 40.34 41.18 17.27
CA VAL A 13 40.33 39.82 16.71
C VAL A 13 38.97 39.57 16.05
N SER A 14 38.96 39.11 14.80
CA SER A 14 37.73 38.83 14.07
C SER A 14 37.04 37.57 14.55
N THR A 15 35.70 37.58 14.55
CA THR A 15 34.83 36.46 14.97
C THR A 15 35.02 35.17 14.17
N SER A 16 35.74 35.21 13.04
CA SER A 16 36.14 34.03 12.26
C SER A 16 37.09 33.08 13.01
N SER A 17 38.01 33.60 13.84
CA SER A 17 39.05 32.74 14.44
C SER A 17 38.49 31.76 15.47
N LEU A 18 37.45 32.15 16.22
CA LEU A 18 36.82 31.31 17.25
C LEU A 18 36.02 30.15 16.64
N GLN A 19 35.36 30.37 15.50
CA GLN A 19 34.66 29.29 14.78
C GLN A 19 35.64 28.29 14.17
N GLU A 20 36.77 28.76 13.64
CA GLU A 20 37.82 27.88 13.11
C GLU A 20 38.48 27.05 14.22
N GLN A 21 38.70 27.65 15.40
CA GLN A 21 39.26 26.94 16.56
C GLN A 21 38.32 25.85 17.10
N ALA A 22 37.01 26.13 17.15
CA ALA A 22 35.99 25.15 17.52
C ALA A 22 35.85 24.00 16.50
N ALA A 23 36.01 24.30 15.20
CA ALA A 23 36.03 23.27 14.15
C ALA A 23 37.26 22.35 14.30
N ARG A 24 38.45 22.91 14.52
CA ARG A 24 39.69 22.14 14.74
C ARG A 24 39.61 21.23 15.98
N GLN A 25 38.99 21.70 17.07
CA GLN A 25 38.76 20.87 18.27
C GLN A 25 37.78 19.71 18.02
N ARG A 26 36.73 19.92 17.21
CA ARG A 26 35.82 18.84 16.80
C ARG A 26 36.47 17.78 15.91
N ILE A 27 37.35 18.19 15.01
CA ILE A 27 38.10 17.26 14.14
C ILE A 27 39.03 16.38 14.98
N ALA A 28 39.83 16.98 15.88
CA ALA A 28 40.72 16.22 16.77
C ALA A 28 39.97 15.19 17.64
N ALA A 29 38.80 15.55 18.18
CA ALA A 29 37.98 14.62 18.97
C ALA A 29 37.41 13.45 18.15
N LEU A 30 37.13 13.66 16.86
CA LEU A 30 36.70 12.60 15.94
C LEU A 30 37.87 11.67 15.55
N GLU A 31 39.06 12.23 15.31
CA GLU A 31 40.28 11.45 15.04
C GLU A 31 40.65 10.54 16.23
N GLU A 32 40.51 11.02 17.46
CA GLU A 32 40.73 10.22 18.68
C GLU A 32 39.68 9.08 18.84
N GLN A 33 38.41 9.34 18.51
CA GLN A 33 37.38 8.29 18.48
C GLN A 33 37.65 7.22 17.40
N VAL A 34 38.10 7.63 16.21
CA VAL A 34 38.46 6.70 15.12
C VAL A 34 39.69 5.86 15.50
N ALA A 35 40.70 6.45 16.14
CA ALA A 35 41.85 5.72 16.67
C ALA A 35 41.43 4.67 17.72
N SER A 36 40.54 5.05 18.65
CA SER A 36 39.98 4.14 19.68
C SER A 36 39.24 2.94 19.08
N LEU A 37 38.42 3.17 18.05
CA LEU A 37 37.68 2.11 17.35
C LEU A 37 38.61 1.20 16.53
N THR A 38 39.67 1.76 15.96
CA THR A 38 40.66 1.00 15.18
C THR A 38 41.49 0.08 16.09
N ALA A 39 41.92 0.56 17.26
CA ALA A 39 42.62 -0.25 18.26
C ALA A 39 41.78 -1.43 18.77
N LYS A 40 40.48 -1.22 19.04
CA LYS A 40 39.55 -2.30 19.45
C LYS A 40 39.34 -3.39 18.40
N LYS A 41 39.64 -3.12 17.12
CA LYS A 41 39.48 -4.09 16.02
C LYS A 41 40.71 -4.97 15.81
N GLN A 42 41.84 -4.69 16.48
CA GLN A 42 43.09 -5.45 16.37
C GLN A 42 43.34 -6.40 17.56
N SER A 43 42.52 -6.38 18.61
CA SER A 43 42.76 -7.13 19.86
C SER A 43 41.86 -8.37 20.08
N SER A 44 41.34 -8.98 19.01
CA SER A 44 40.46 -10.15 19.10
C SER A 44 41.01 -11.38 18.34
N SER A 45 41.95 -12.08 18.97
CA SER A 45 42.35 -13.45 18.59
C SER A 45 41.61 -14.47 19.48
N PRO A 46 41.23 -15.65 18.94
CA PRO A 46 40.42 -16.63 19.69
C PRO A 46 41.27 -17.49 20.65
N PRO A 47 40.75 -17.86 21.84
CA PRO A 47 41.44 -18.76 22.75
C PRO A 47 41.30 -20.23 22.35
N SER A 48 42.30 -21.03 22.71
CA SER A 48 42.42 -22.46 22.42
C SER A 48 41.88 -23.36 23.53
N GLY A 49 41.33 -24.52 23.14
CA GLY A 49 41.39 -25.78 23.89
C GLY A 49 40.51 -25.95 25.15
N GLY A 50 39.51 -26.82 25.05
CA GLY A 50 38.73 -27.35 26.19
C GLY A 50 38.07 -28.68 25.82
N ASN A 51 38.07 -29.67 26.74
CA ASN A 51 37.88 -31.09 26.43
C ASN A 51 36.48 -31.64 26.78
N LEU A 52 36.00 -32.59 25.95
CA LEU A 52 35.07 -33.71 26.26
C LEU A 52 33.57 -33.40 26.55
N PRO A 53 32.64 -34.38 26.42
CA PRO A 53 32.67 -35.65 25.66
C PRO A 53 31.48 -35.84 24.68
N VAL A 54 31.57 -36.86 23.81
CA VAL A 54 30.52 -37.30 22.88
C VAL A 54 30.00 -38.69 23.28
N PRO A 55 28.71 -39.00 23.07
CA PRO A 55 28.27 -40.38 22.85
C PRO A 55 27.72 -40.60 21.43
N SER A 56 28.43 -41.44 20.66
CA SER A 56 27.94 -42.65 19.94
C SER A 56 26.52 -42.63 19.27
N GLN A 57 26.27 -43.10 18.05
CA GLN A 57 26.97 -44.04 17.14
C GLN A 57 26.60 -43.81 15.65
N SER A 58 27.41 -44.38 14.73
CA SER A 58 27.04 -45.09 13.47
C SER A 58 26.14 -44.41 12.39
N HIS A 59 26.21 -44.71 11.07
CA HIS A 59 26.89 -45.77 10.31
C HIS A 59 27.04 -45.39 8.79
N TYR A 60 27.94 -46.08 8.07
CA TYR A 60 28.02 -46.26 6.59
C TYR A 60 28.35 -45.10 5.60
N ALA A 61 29.66 -44.98 5.34
CA ALA A 61 30.38 -44.98 4.05
C ALA A 61 29.69 -44.66 2.69
N ALA A 62 30.37 -43.82 1.90
CA ALA A 62 30.40 -43.80 0.43
C ALA A 62 31.85 -43.49 -0.06
N PRO A 63 32.27 -43.87 -1.28
CA PRO A 63 33.69 -44.15 -1.57
C PRO A 63 34.53 -43.00 -2.14
N THR A 64 35.84 -43.18 -2.01
CA THR A 64 36.93 -42.37 -2.58
C THR A 64 37.02 -42.39 -4.10
N LEU A 65 37.34 -41.24 -4.70
CA LEU A 65 37.99 -41.11 -6.01
C LEU A 65 39.34 -40.40 -5.86
N GLY A 66 40.31 -40.77 -6.70
CA GLY A 66 41.71 -40.34 -6.61
C GLY A 66 42.03 -38.96 -7.21
N PRO A 67 43.26 -38.47 -7.04
CA PRO A 67 43.68 -37.10 -7.38
C PRO A 67 44.23 -36.97 -8.81
N ILE A 68 44.27 -35.74 -9.36
CA ILE A 68 45.20 -35.34 -10.44
C ILE A 68 45.36 -33.80 -10.51
N SER A 69 46.63 -33.37 -10.57
CA SER A 69 47.26 -32.13 -11.08
C SER A 69 46.77 -30.71 -10.73
N ASP A 70 47.74 -29.89 -10.31
CA ASP A 70 47.77 -28.42 -10.39
C ASP A 70 47.47 -27.84 -11.78
N SER A 71 46.86 -26.65 -11.80
CA SER A 71 47.35 -25.57 -12.67
C SER A 71 47.05 -24.20 -12.04
N ALA A 72 48.08 -23.37 -11.91
CA ALA A 72 47.95 -22.01 -11.40
C ALA A 72 47.64 -21.04 -12.55
N ASN A 73 46.76 -20.05 -12.31
CA ASN A 73 47.03 -18.70 -12.79
C ASN A 73 46.31 -17.61 -11.99
N ARG A 74 46.96 -16.45 -11.88
CA ARG A 74 46.55 -15.32 -11.04
C ARG A 74 45.55 -14.42 -11.77
N ALA A 75 44.55 -13.91 -11.04
CA ALA A 75 43.82 -12.71 -11.45
C ALA A 75 44.60 -11.44 -11.01
N PRO A 76 44.60 -10.35 -11.80
CA PRO A 76 45.16 -9.06 -11.40
C PRO A 76 44.18 -8.28 -10.49
N PRO A 77 44.67 -7.37 -9.63
CA PRO A 77 43.82 -6.59 -8.73
C PRO A 77 43.10 -5.43 -9.44
N VAL A 78 41.94 -5.05 -8.91
CA VAL A 78 41.13 -3.90 -9.36
C VAL A 78 41.67 -2.61 -8.74
N GLU A 79 42.03 -1.63 -9.57
CA GLU A 79 42.38 -0.28 -9.11
C GLU A 79 41.12 0.56 -8.79
N SER A 80 41.21 1.35 -7.72
CA SER A 80 40.10 2.17 -7.23
C SER A 80 40.14 3.58 -7.83
N PHE A 81 39.17 3.91 -8.67
CA PHE A 81 39.02 5.27 -9.20
C PHE A 81 38.35 6.18 -8.17
N SER A 82 39.00 7.31 -7.88
CA SER A 82 38.43 8.41 -7.08
C SER A 82 37.61 9.38 -7.97
N PRO A 83 36.55 10.01 -7.45
CA PRO A 83 35.68 10.87 -8.25
C PRO A 83 36.31 12.24 -8.56
N PRO A 84 36.07 12.83 -9.75
CA PRO A 84 36.57 14.16 -10.10
C PRO A 84 35.74 15.28 -9.46
N HIS A 85 36.41 16.38 -9.10
CA HIS A 85 35.78 17.62 -8.65
C HIS A 85 35.01 18.34 -9.77
N PRO A 86 33.95 19.11 -9.46
CA PRO A 86 33.15 19.79 -10.47
C PRO A 86 33.87 21.00 -11.08
N LEU A 87 33.85 21.07 -12.43
CA LEU A 87 34.30 22.23 -13.20
C LEU A 87 33.25 23.34 -13.16
N ALA A 88 33.70 24.58 -12.90
CA ALA A 88 32.84 25.76 -12.90
C ALA A 88 32.58 26.26 -14.33
N TYR A 89 31.30 26.49 -14.67
CA TYR A 89 30.90 27.13 -15.93
C TYR A 89 30.83 28.66 -15.78
N PRO A 90 31.25 29.44 -16.79
CA PRO A 90 31.15 30.91 -16.78
C PRO A 90 29.70 31.40 -17.07
N PRO A 91 29.34 32.61 -16.64
CA PRO A 91 27.98 33.12 -16.76
C PRO A 91 27.60 33.51 -18.20
N ILE A 92 26.44 33.04 -18.66
CA ILE A 92 25.86 33.40 -19.96
C ILE A 92 25.26 34.81 -19.91
N ARG A 93 25.64 35.67 -20.86
CA ARG A 93 25.03 37.00 -21.06
C ARG A 93 23.54 36.88 -21.36
N ARG A 94 22.73 37.74 -20.75
CA ARG A 94 21.40 38.10 -21.25
C ARG A 94 21.53 39.35 -22.13
N GLU A 95 20.91 39.32 -23.31
CA GLU A 95 20.53 40.54 -24.02
C GLU A 95 19.01 40.56 -24.24
N PRO A 96 18.37 41.75 -24.26
CA PRO A 96 16.92 41.87 -24.18
C PRO A 96 16.26 41.92 -25.56
N THR A 97 15.04 41.41 -25.65
CA THR A 97 14.08 41.81 -26.69
C THR A 97 12.80 42.32 -26.04
N GLU A 98 12.28 43.42 -26.57
CA GLU A 98 11.23 44.23 -25.97
C GLU A 98 10.02 44.31 -26.91
N LYS A 99 8.85 44.64 -26.35
CA LYS A 99 7.62 45.13 -27.00
C LYS A 99 6.76 44.12 -27.78
N GLY A 100 5.57 43.89 -27.21
CA GLY A 100 4.44 43.20 -27.84
C GLY A 100 3.11 43.40 -27.09
N ARG A 101 2.82 44.62 -26.61
CA ARG A 101 1.55 44.92 -25.91
C ARG A 101 0.35 44.87 -26.88
N LYS A 102 -0.67 44.08 -26.54
CA LYS A 102 -2.08 44.38 -26.86
C LYS A 102 -2.94 44.08 -25.63
N SER A 103 -3.47 45.14 -25.03
CA SER A 103 -4.53 45.09 -24.02
C SER A 103 -5.89 44.91 -24.71
N TYR A 104 -6.80 44.19 -24.05
CA TYR A 104 -8.23 44.25 -24.34
C TYR A 104 -8.96 44.64 -23.06
N ASP A 105 -9.78 45.68 -23.16
CA ASP A 105 -10.58 46.18 -22.05
C ASP A 105 -11.71 45.20 -21.68
N ARG A 106 -12.05 45.15 -20.39
CA ARG A 106 -13.39 44.76 -19.93
C ARG A 106 -13.87 45.74 -18.88
N ALA A 107 -15.13 46.13 -19.03
CA ALA A 107 -15.73 47.25 -18.32
C ALA A 107 -16.13 46.92 -16.87
N ASP A 108 -16.14 47.97 -16.04
CA ASP A 108 -16.65 47.96 -14.68
C ASP A 108 -18.18 47.76 -14.58
N GLY A 109 -18.58 47.21 -13.43
CA GLY A 109 -19.63 47.85 -12.63
C GLY A 109 -21.05 47.27 -12.67
N ARG A 110 -21.41 46.56 -11.59
CA ARG A 110 -22.64 46.86 -10.80
C ARG A 110 -22.70 46.12 -9.44
N THR A 111 -22.40 46.90 -8.40
CA THR A 111 -23.08 47.03 -7.07
C THR A 111 -23.85 45.87 -6.42
N CYS A 112 -23.60 45.76 -5.10
CA CYS A 112 -24.23 44.91 -4.07
C CYS A 112 -25.71 45.18 -3.77
N LEU A 113 -26.39 44.26 -3.08
CA LEU A 113 -27.51 44.40 -2.09
C LEU A 113 -27.79 43.00 -1.46
N THR A 114 -27.42 42.74 -0.20
CA THR A 114 -28.25 42.67 1.05
C THR A 114 -29.15 41.45 1.29
N ASP A 115 -28.76 40.69 2.33
CA ASP A 115 -29.52 39.95 3.37
C ASP A 115 -30.47 38.75 3.08
N PRO A 116 -30.51 37.74 4.00
CA PRO A 116 -31.25 36.49 3.82
C PRO A 116 -32.66 36.47 4.47
N PRO A 117 -33.57 35.59 4.03
CA PRO A 117 -34.88 35.42 4.65
C PRO A 117 -34.84 34.53 5.90
N THR A 118 -35.65 34.89 6.91
CA THR A 118 -36.01 34.05 8.05
C THR A 118 -37.52 33.78 8.07
N LEU A 119 -37.96 32.89 8.98
CA LEU A 119 -39.32 32.40 9.24
C LEU A 119 -39.70 31.11 8.46
N GLY A 120 -40.46 30.17 9.04
CA GLY A 120 -41.17 30.24 10.33
C GLY A 120 -41.29 28.90 11.05
N ALA A 121 -41.49 28.96 12.36
CA ALA A 121 -41.75 27.81 13.22
C ALA A 121 -43.26 27.57 13.37
N THR A 122 -43.71 26.35 13.09
CA THR A 122 -45.07 25.90 13.43
C THR A 122 -45.06 25.13 14.75
N ARG A 123 -45.73 25.68 15.78
CA ARG A 123 -46.06 24.95 17.00
C ARG A 123 -47.17 23.94 16.74
N SER A 124 -47.02 22.73 17.28
CA SER A 124 -48.14 21.83 17.56
C SER A 124 -48.05 21.36 19.02
N ASN A 125 -49.11 21.56 19.80
CA ASN A 125 -49.19 21.07 21.18
C ASN A 125 -49.46 19.55 21.19
N GLY A 126 -48.73 18.81 22.02
CA GLY A 126 -49.00 17.42 22.36
C GLY A 126 -48.65 17.19 23.84
N ASN A 127 -49.53 16.49 24.57
CA ASN A 127 -49.40 16.29 26.01
C ASN A 127 -48.13 15.50 26.38
N GLY A 128 -47.54 15.81 27.54
CA GLY A 128 -46.37 15.11 28.07
C GLY A 128 -46.67 14.21 29.25
N SER A 129 -45.80 13.22 29.50
CA SER A 129 -45.45 12.68 30.83
C SER A 129 -44.49 11.48 30.71
N ASN A 130 -43.22 11.70 30.32
CA ASN A 130 -42.14 10.73 30.57
C ASN A 130 -40.70 11.25 30.34
N ALA A 131 -40.50 12.42 29.72
CA ALA A 131 -39.15 12.90 29.36
C ALA A 131 -38.27 13.32 30.56
N ASN A 132 -38.86 13.74 31.68
CA ASN A 132 -38.14 14.50 32.72
C ASN A 132 -37.19 13.67 33.61
N ASN A 133 -37.27 12.34 33.62
CA ASN A 133 -36.31 11.51 34.37
C ASN A 133 -35.06 11.15 33.55
N VAL A 134 -35.19 10.97 32.23
CA VAL A 134 -34.07 10.56 31.36
C VAL A 134 -33.02 11.66 31.20
N SER A 135 -33.43 12.93 31.24
CA SER A 135 -32.52 14.07 31.13
C SER A 135 -31.55 14.20 32.31
N ARG A 136 -31.95 13.79 33.52
CA ARG A 136 -31.11 13.91 34.74
C ARG A 136 -29.99 12.89 34.85
N GLU A 137 -30.12 11.72 34.23
CA GLU A 137 -29.05 10.71 34.21
C GLU A 137 -27.96 11.04 33.16
N MET A 138 -28.30 11.76 32.09
CA MET A 138 -27.35 12.12 31.04
C MET A 138 -26.37 13.24 31.46
N GLU A 139 -26.73 14.10 32.41
CA GLU A 139 -25.88 15.20 32.90
C GLU A 139 -24.66 14.75 33.72
N GLN A 140 -24.58 13.47 34.14
CA GLN A 140 -23.43 12.92 34.87
C GLN A 140 -22.44 12.14 34.00
N LEU A 141 -22.73 11.92 32.71
CA LEU A 141 -21.84 11.22 31.78
C LEU A 141 -20.82 12.20 31.15
N SER A 142 -19.59 11.75 30.89
CA SER A 142 -18.63 12.57 30.14
C SER A 142 -19.08 12.79 28.70
N LEU A 143 -18.63 13.89 28.07
CA LEU A 143 -18.94 14.19 26.64
C LEU A 143 -18.64 13.02 25.69
N PHE A 144 -17.62 12.20 25.99
CA PHE A 144 -17.29 11.00 25.21
C PHE A 144 -18.29 9.87 25.42
N GLU A 145 -18.82 9.69 26.63
CA GLU A 145 -19.87 8.71 26.93
C GLU A 145 -21.23 9.16 26.40
N GLN A 146 -21.54 10.45 26.49
CA GLN A 146 -22.71 11.05 25.83
C GLN A 146 -22.65 10.88 24.31
N TYR A 147 -21.48 11.10 23.69
CA TYR A 147 -21.28 10.86 22.26
C TYR A 147 -21.42 9.37 21.91
N ASN A 148 -20.84 8.46 22.70
CA ASN A 148 -20.96 7.02 22.47
C ASN A 148 -22.38 6.49 22.69
N GLU A 149 -23.13 6.98 23.69
CA GLU A 149 -24.54 6.64 23.86
C GLU A 149 -25.41 7.27 22.77
N SER A 150 -25.11 8.49 22.32
CA SER A 150 -25.77 9.09 21.16
C SER A 150 -25.46 8.33 19.87
N ALA A 151 -24.24 7.83 19.69
CA ALA A 151 -23.83 6.99 18.56
C ALA A 151 -24.43 5.59 18.64
N LYS A 152 -24.53 4.98 19.83
CA LYS A 152 -25.28 3.73 20.06
C LYS A 152 -26.76 3.93 19.78
N ARG A 153 -27.39 5.00 20.27
CA ARG A 153 -28.79 5.34 19.98
C ARG A 153 -29.01 5.60 18.50
N PHE A 154 -28.10 6.31 17.82
CA PHE A 154 -28.15 6.48 16.36
C PHE A 154 -28.02 5.15 15.62
N ARG A 155 -27.06 4.28 16.01
CA ARG A 155 -26.90 2.92 15.48
C ARG A 155 -28.09 2.01 15.80
N GLN A 156 -28.76 2.21 16.94
CA GLN A 156 -29.95 1.45 17.35
C GLN A 156 -31.18 1.94 16.59
N THR A 157 -31.36 3.25 16.43
CA THR A 157 -32.39 3.85 15.56
C THR A 157 -32.17 3.44 14.10
N MET A 158 -30.93 3.31 13.65
CA MET A 158 -30.59 2.74 12.34
C MET A 158 -30.90 1.23 12.30
N LYS A 159 -30.58 0.43 13.32
CA LYS A 159 -30.98 -0.99 13.40
C LYS A 159 -32.49 -1.19 13.46
N GLU A 160 -33.22 -0.31 14.13
CA GLU A 160 -34.68 -0.32 14.23
C GLU A 160 -35.34 0.16 12.93
N ARG A 161 -34.74 1.13 12.22
CA ARG A 161 -35.09 1.42 10.82
C ARG A 161 -34.81 0.22 9.90
N THR A 162 -33.68 -0.48 10.08
CA THR A 162 -33.34 -1.69 9.32
C THR A 162 -34.26 -2.88 9.67
N SER A 163 -34.75 -3.00 10.90
CA SER A 163 -35.70 -4.06 11.29
C SER A 163 -37.15 -3.73 10.87
N MET A 164 -37.55 -2.45 10.86
CA MET A 164 -38.79 -2.02 10.20
C MET A 164 -38.71 -2.08 8.67
N MET A 165 -37.50 -2.07 8.09
CA MET A 165 -37.22 -2.38 6.67
C MET A 165 -37.08 -3.90 6.39
N GLN A 166 -37.73 -4.76 7.19
CA GLN A 166 -37.96 -6.17 6.78
C GLN A 166 -39.09 -6.35 5.74
N LEU A 167 -39.60 -5.26 5.17
CA LEU A 167 -40.18 -5.27 3.83
C LEU A 167 -39.17 -4.66 2.84
N GLN A 168 -39.06 -5.31 1.68
CA GLN A 168 -38.04 -5.04 0.65
C GLN A 168 -37.86 -3.54 0.36
N PRO A 169 -36.62 -3.06 0.10
CA PRO A 169 -36.40 -1.66 -0.27
C PRO A 169 -37.23 -1.32 -1.52
N PRO A 170 -37.82 -0.11 -1.60
CA PRO A 170 -38.60 0.29 -2.76
C PRO A 170 -37.72 0.27 -4.00
N SER A 171 -38.00 -0.68 -4.90
CA SER A 171 -37.26 -0.84 -6.14
C SER A 171 -37.38 0.43 -6.98
N SER A 172 -36.29 1.15 -7.15
CA SER A 172 -36.15 2.00 -8.33
C SER A 172 -36.33 1.11 -9.57
N LEU A 173 -36.82 1.66 -10.69
CA LEU A 173 -37.08 0.90 -11.91
C LEU A 173 -35.81 0.29 -12.57
N ILE A 174 -34.64 0.51 -11.99
CA ILE A 174 -33.35 -0.08 -12.40
C ILE A 174 -32.98 -1.31 -11.53
N THR A 175 -33.48 -1.41 -10.29
CA THR A 175 -33.00 -2.39 -9.29
C THR A 175 -33.62 -3.79 -9.43
N LYS A 176 -34.49 -4.06 -10.41
CA LYS A 176 -35.03 -5.41 -10.68
C LYS A 176 -34.23 -6.23 -11.70
N GLY A 177 -33.13 -5.70 -12.25
CA GLY A 177 -32.23 -6.42 -13.16
C GLY A 177 -30.97 -7.03 -12.52
N LEU A 178 -30.67 -6.71 -11.24
CA LEU A 178 -29.34 -6.93 -10.64
C LEU A 178 -29.28 -8.00 -9.53
N LEU A 179 -30.25 -8.91 -9.48
CA LEU A 179 -30.21 -10.11 -8.61
C LEU A 179 -29.73 -11.38 -9.33
N GLY A 180 -29.33 -11.26 -10.60
CA GLY A 180 -28.28 -12.13 -11.15
C GLY A 180 -26.92 -11.52 -10.78
N VAL A 181 -26.00 -12.33 -10.25
CA VAL A 181 -24.59 -11.94 -10.14
C VAL A 181 -23.99 -12.01 -11.54
N ASP A 182 -24.27 -10.98 -12.34
CA ASP A 182 -23.76 -10.89 -13.70
C ASP A 182 -22.27 -10.53 -13.65
N ASN A 183 -21.46 -11.58 -13.71
CA ASN A 183 -20.00 -11.50 -13.82
C ASN A 183 -19.55 -11.24 -15.26
N ALA A 184 -20.44 -11.11 -16.26
CA ALA A 184 -20.02 -10.81 -17.62
C ALA A 184 -19.18 -9.52 -17.71
N LEU A 185 -18.33 -9.47 -18.74
CA LEU A 185 -17.58 -8.26 -19.09
C LEU A 185 -18.56 -7.12 -19.39
N LYS A 186 -18.35 -5.97 -18.76
CA LYS A 186 -19.16 -4.76 -18.95
C LYS A 186 -18.37 -3.74 -19.77
N ILE A 187 -19.06 -2.68 -20.21
CA ILE A 187 -18.40 -1.49 -20.77
C ILE A 187 -17.51 -0.82 -19.72
N PRO A 188 -16.39 -0.16 -20.09
CA PRO A 188 -15.43 0.39 -19.13
C PRO A 188 -16.03 1.31 -18.05
N GLU A 189 -17.02 2.12 -18.43
CA GLU A 189 -17.77 3.06 -17.58
C GLU A 189 -18.46 2.36 -16.40
N ALA A 190 -18.86 1.09 -16.56
CA ALA A 190 -19.55 0.33 -15.53
C ALA A 190 -18.63 -0.06 -14.35
N TYR A 191 -17.31 0.05 -14.52
CA TYR A 191 -16.31 -0.25 -13.49
C TYR A 191 -15.90 0.99 -12.68
N THR A 192 -16.18 2.21 -13.16
CA THR A 192 -15.80 3.48 -12.53
C THR A 192 -16.29 3.62 -11.08
N GLN A 193 -17.61 3.47 -10.84
CA GLN A 193 -18.18 3.61 -9.50
C GLN A 193 -17.80 2.42 -8.58
N PRO A 194 -17.91 1.14 -9.01
CA PRO A 194 -17.45 0.00 -8.20
C PRO A 194 -16.00 0.10 -7.74
N PHE A 195 -15.09 0.68 -8.55
CA PHE A 195 -13.70 0.91 -8.14
C PHE A 195 -13.59 2.03 -7.08
N CYS A 196 -14.34 3.12 -7.23
CA CYS A 196 -14.41 4.18 -6.21
C CYS A 196 -14.95 3.65 -4.87
N ASP A 197 -16.00 2.82 -4.91
CA ASP A 197 -16.56 2.18 -3.73
C ASP A 197 -15.51 1.26 -3.07
N PHE A 198 -14.82 0.43 -3.87
CA PHE A 198 -13.74 -0.44 -3.40
C PHE A 198 -12.62 0.33 -2.68
N LEU A 199 -12.07 1.41 -3.26
CA LEU A 199 -11.01 2.19 -2.63
C LEU A 199 -11.46 2.95 -1.38
N THR A 200 -12.74 3.34 -1.32
CA THR A 200 -13.34 4.01 -0.17
C THR A 200 -13.57 3.02 0.98
N ASP A 201 -14.09 1.83 0.67
CA ASP A 201 -14.46 0.87 1.70
C ASP A 201 -13.32 0.02 2.24
N ASN A 202 -12.25 -0.16 1.46
CA ASN A 202 -11.17 -1.10 1.76
C ASN A 202 -9.82 -0.38 1.94
N PRO A 203 -9.65 0.40 3.03
CA PRO A 203 -8.49 1.25 3.21
C PRO A 203 -7.19 0.44 3.34
N THR A 204 -7.21 -0.67 4.09
CA THR A 204 -6.00 -1.46 4.35
C THR A 204 -5.87 -2.67 3.43
N VAL A 205 -4.69 -3.28 3.38
CA VAL A 205 -4.43 -4.53 2.64
C VAL A 205 -5.38 -5.66 3.08
N PHE A 206 -5.60 -5.79 4.40
CA PHE A 206 -6.49 -6.80 4.98
C PHE A 206 -7.97 -6.64 4.55
N HIS A 207 -8.44 -5.40 4.41
CA HIS A 207 -9.79 -5.13 3.93
C HIS A 207 -9.92 -5.48 2.44
N ALA A 208 -8.93 -5.11 1.62
CA ALA A 208 -8.93 -5.40 0.20
C ALA A 208 -8.92 -6.92 -0.09
N VAL A 209 -8.10 -7.70 0.62
CA VAL A 209 -8.16 -9.17 0.52
C VAL A 209 -9.48 -9.73 1.00
N SER A 210 -10.07 -9.21 2.09
CA SER A 210 -11.39 -9.64 2.56
C SER A 210 -12.51 -9.33 1.57
N HIS A 211 -12.42 -8.22 0.83
CA HIS A 211 -13.31 -7.87 -0.27
C HIS A 211 -13.18 -8.87 -1.43
N PHE A 212 -11.96 -9.15 -1.89
CA PHE A 212 -11.71 -10.13 -2.94
C PHE A 212 -12.17 -11.54 -2.54
N GLU A 213 -11.87 -12.00 -1.32
CA GLU A 213 -12.40 -13.25 -0.77
C GLU A 213 -13.93 -13.32 -0.86
N THR A 214 -14.61 -12.21 -0.58
CA THR A 214 -16.08 -12.14 -0.58
C THR A 214 -16.63 -12.21 -2.00
N LYS A 215 -16.06 -11.46 -2.95
CA LYS A 215 -16.47 -11.53 -4.37
C LYS A 215 -16.21 -12.91 -4.97
N LEU A 216 -15.06 -13.52 -4.70
CA LEU A 216 -14.70 -14.86 -5.18
C LEU A 216 -15.66 -15.93 -4.63
N LYS A 217 -15.98 -15.92 -3.33
CA LYS A 217 -16.99 -16.82 -2.73
C LYS A 217 -18.36 -16.64 -3.38
N ASN A 218 -18.80 -15.40 -3.59
CA ASN A 218 -20.07 -15.08 -4.23
C ASN A 218 -20.13 -15.52 -5.71
N ALA A 219 -18.97 -15.62 -6.37
CA ALA A 219 -18.83 -16.17 -7.73
C ALA A 219 -18.59 -17.70 -7.77
N GLY A 220 -18.71 -18.38 -6.63
CA GLY A 220 -18.60 -19.84 -6.54
C GLY A 220 -17.17 -20.39 -6.45
N PHE A 221 -16.15 -19.56 -6.22
CA PHE A 221 -14.79 -20.04 -6.00
C PHE A 221 -14.65 -20.67 -4.61
N LYS A 222 -14.00 -21.83 -4.53
CA LYS A 222 -13.74 -22.55 -3.27
C LYS A 222 -12.47 -22.02 -2.58
N LYS A 223 -12.58 -21.67 -1.29
CA LYS A 223 -11.40 -21.34 -0.47
C LYS A 223 -10.59 -22.61 -0.18
N LEU A 224 -9.32 -22.60 -0.54
CA LEU A 224 -8.32 -23.60 -0.19
C LEU A 224 -7.56 -23.17 1.07
N SER A 225 -7.13 -24.15 1.86
CA SER A 225 -6.27 -23.98 3.03
C SER A 225 -4.83 -24.34 2.65
N GLU A 226 -3.87 -23.46 2.94
CA GLU A 226 -2.44 -23.78 2.78
C GLU A 226 -2.02 -25.00 3.64
N ARG A 227 -2.76 -25.26 4.73
CA ARG A 227 -2.49 -26.29 5.74
C ARG A 227 -3.13 -27.66 5.46
N SER A 228 -3.80 -27.81 4.32
CA SER A 228 -4.54 -29.02 3.93
C SER A 228 -4.03 -29.52 2.57
N SER A 229 -4.16 -30.83 2.29
CA SER A 229 -3.90 -31.35 0.93
C SER A 229 -4.92 -30.79 -0.07
N TRP A 230 -4.52 -30.66 -1.34
CA TRP A 230 -5.37 -30.15 -2.43
C TRP A 230 -5.75 -31.22 -3.47
N ASN A 231 -5.17 -32.42 -3.37
CA ASN A 231 -5.20 -33.44 -4.43
C ASN A 231 -6.61 -34.00 -4.69
N GLU A 232 -7.50 -33.96 -3.69
CA GLU A 232 -8.93 -34.34 -3.85
C GLU A 232 -9.83 -33.14 -4.19
N GLU A 233 -9.31 -31.91 -4.08
CA GLU A 233 -10.05 -30.65 -4.14
C GLU A 233 -9.92 -29.96 -5.50
N VAL A 234 -8.70 -29.86 -6.03
CA VAL A 234 -8.38 -29.17 -7.29
C VAL A 234 -8.65 -30.10 -8.48
N LYS A 235 -9.55 -29.69 -9.38
CA LYS A 235 -10.03 -30.47 -10.52
C LYS A 235 -10.24 -29.57 -11.73
N THR A 236 -10.25 -30.16 -12.92
CA THR A 236 -10.61 -29.46 -14.18
C THR A 236 -12.03 -28.91 -14.12
N GLY A 237 -12.24 -27.75 -14.74
CA GLY A 237 -13.47 -26.95 -14.61
C GLY A 237 -13.67 -26.28 -13.24
N GLY A 238 -12.77 -26.50 -12.27
CA GLY A 238 -12.89 -25.97 -10.91
C GLY A 238 -12.40 -24.53 -10.75
N LYS A 239 -12.87 -23.86 -9.69
CA LYS A 239 -12.53 -22.46 -9.36
C LYS A 239 -12.14 -22.36 -7.89
N TYR A 240 -10.99 -21.77 -7.60
CA TYR A 240 -10.35 -21.83 -6.29
C TYR A 240 -9.64 -20.53 -5.92
N PHE A 241 -9.48 -20.28 -4.63
CA PHE A 241 -8.55 -19.27 -4.15
C PHE A 241 -7.92 -19.67 -2.82
N VAL A 242 -6.71 -19.17 -2.57
CA VAL A 242 -5.94 -19.37 -1.34
C VAL A 242 -5.48 -18.01 -0.82
N THR A 243 -5.39 -17.86 0.51
CA THR A 243 -4.97 -16.61 1.16
C THR A 243 -3.82 -16.87 2.12
N ARG A 244 -2.77 -16.06 2.02
CA ARG A 244 -1.63 -16.08 2.93
C ARG A 244 -1.62 -14.79 3.75
N ASN A 245 -1.38 -14.91 5.06
CA ASN A 245 -1.48 -13.81 6.05
C ASN A 245 -2.87 -13.15 6.16
N GLY A 246 -3.79 -13.32 5.22
CA GLY A 246 -4.95 -12.45 5.05
C GLY A 246 -4.61 -11.09 4.41
N SER A 247 -3.40 -10.95 3.85
CA SER A 247 -2.96 -9.77 3.11
C SER A 247 -2.49 -10.08 1.67
N SER A 248 -2.22 -11.34 1.35
CA SER A 248 -2.05 -11.80 -0.04
C SER A 248 -3.06 -12.88 -0.40
N LEU A 249 -3.47 -12.92 -1.67
CA LEU A 249 -4.45 -13.84 -2.20
C LEU A 249 -4.03 -14.31 -3.60
N ILE A 250 -4.22 -15.60 -3.90
CA ILE A 250 -4.13 -16.14 -5.26
C ILE A 250 -5.47 -16.79 -5.57
N ALA A 251 -6.10 -16.40 -6.68
CA ALA A 251 -7.31 -17.00 -7.22
C ALA A 251 -7.04 -17.59 -8.60
N PHE A 252 -7.67 -18.73 -8.91
CA PHE A 252 -7.48 -19.40 -10.19
C PHE A 252 -8.69 -20.22 -10.62
N THR A 253 -8.82 -20.43 -11.93
CA THR A 253 -9.71 -21.42 -12.54
C THR A 253 -8.90 -22.41 -13.35
N VAL A 254 -9.27 -23.69 -13.29
CA VAL A 254 -8.67 -24.75 -14.10
C VAL A 254 -9.58 -25.00 -15.29
N GLY A 255 -9.08 -24.87 -16.52
CA GLY A 255 -9.85 -25.15 -17.73
C GLY A 255 -10.39 -26.58 -17.78
N GLY A 256 -11.48 -26.79 -18.52
CA GLY A 256 -12.11 -28.12 -18.65
C GLY A 256 -11.27 -29.10 -19.47
N GLY A 257 -10.47 -28.59 -20.42
CA GLY A 257 -9.56 -29.35 -21.28
C GLY A 257 -8.13 -29.53 -20.73
N TYR A 258 -7.84 -29.02 -19.52
CA TYR A 258 -6.48 -28.99 -18.98
C TYR A 258 -5.83 -30.38 -18.88
N LYS A 259 -4.56 -30.45 -19.26
CA LYS A 259 -3.70 -31.63 -19.17
C LYS A 259 -2.40 -31.29 -18.42
N SER A 260 -1.80 -32.29 -17.77
CA SER A 260 -0.53 -32.11 -17.05
C SER A 260 0.57 -31.60 -17.99
N GLY A 261 1.14 -30.44 -17.69
CA GLY A 261 2.15 -29.76 -18.51
C GLY A 261 1.61 -28.58 -19.33
N ASN A 262 0.29 -28.39 -19.41
CA ASN A 262 -0.32 -27.19 -19.99
C ASN A 262 0.02 -25.94 -19.16
N GLY A 263 -0.06 -24.78 -19.80
CA GLY A 263 0.34 -23.49 -19.25
C GLY A 263 -0.57 -22.88 -18.19
N VAL A 264 -0.04 -21.82 -17.56
CA VAL A 264 -0.76 -20.90 -16.69
C VAL A 264 -0.71 -19.49 -17.29
N ALA A 265 -1.88 -18.90 -17.55
CA ALA A 265 -2.02 -17.47 -17.80
C ALA A 265 -2.11 -16.75 -16.44
N MET A 266 -1.06 -16.04 -16.06
CA MET A 266 -0.93 -15.39 -14.75
C MET A 266 -1.01 -13.88 -14.87
N ILE A 267 -1.73 -13.24 -13.95
CA ILE A 267 -1.61 -11.81 -13.67
C ILE A 267 -1.16 -11.66 -12.22
N ALA A 268 -0.14 -10.83 -11.96
CA ALA A 268 0.36 -10.54 -10.62
C ALA A 268 0.44 -9.05 -10.36
N GLY A 269 -0.27 -8.55 -9.35
CA GLY A 269 -0.16 -7.17 -8.85
C GLY A 269 0.04 -7.14 -7.34
N HIS A 270 0.01 -5.96 -6.73
CA HIS A 270 0.09 -5.83 -5.27
C HIS A 270 -1.04 -4.98 -4.66
N VAL A 271 -1.31 -5.21 -3.38
CA VAL A 271 -2.51 -4.69 -2.68
C VAL A 271 -2.17 -3.97 -1.37
N ASP A 272 -0.90 -3.97 -0.97
CA ASP A 272 -0.34 -2.96 -0.08
C ASP A 272 -0.21 -1.60 -0.78
N ALA A 273 0.03 -0.56 0.01
CA ALA A 273 0.22 0.81 -0.44
C ALA A 273 0.95 1.59 0.68
N LEU A 274 1.63 2.68 0.32
CA LEU A 274 2.15 3.67 1.28
C LEU A 274 1.11 4.02 2.38
N THR A 275 1.49 3.81 3.64
CA THR A 275 0.61 4.02 4.79
C THR A 275 1.39 4.37 6.06
N ALA A 276 0.72 4.81 7.13
CA ALA A 276 1.37 5.05 8.43
C ALA A 276 0.90 3.99 9.44
N ARG A 277 1.73 2.95 9.65
CA ARG A 277 1.43 1.84 10.57
C ARG A 277 1.66 2.26 12.02
N LEU A 278 0.81 1.79 12.94
CA LEU A 278 0.98 2.04 14.37
C LEU A 278 2.22 1.33 14.91
N LYS A 279 2.94 1.98 15.84
CA LYS A 279 4.08 1.35 16.53
C LYS A 279 3.59 0.29 17.53
N PRO A 280 4.38 -0.77 17.83
CA PRO A 280 4.02 -1.77 18.84
C PRO A 280 3.70 -1.17 20.22
N VAL A 281 4.33 -0.05 20.56
CA VAL A 281 3.91 0.87 21.61
C VAL A 281 3.50 2.19 20.93
N SER A 282 2.20 2.39 20.72
CA SER A 282 1.69 3.62 20.08
C SER A 282 1.32 4.71 21.09
N ASN A 283 1.30 4.42 22.39
CA ASN A 283 1.06 5.44 23.41
C ASN A 283 2.22 6.45 23.45
N LYS A 284 1.90 7.76 23.40
CA LYS A 284 2.84 8.88 23.59
C LYS A 284 2.42 9.64 24.85
N LYS A 285 3.38 10.28 25.53
CA LYS A 285 3.06 11.23 26.60
C LYS A 285 2.27 12.42 26.01
N THR A 286 1.18 12.83 26.65
CA THR A 286 0.47 14.08 26.34
C THR A 286 1.45 15.25 26.35
N SER A 287 1.37 16.13 25.35
CA SER A 287 2.27 17.27 25.20
C SER A 287 1.49 18.53 24.89
N ALA A 288 1.64 19.57 25.71
CA ALA A 288 0.96 20.86 25.58
C ALA A 288 -0.57 20.75 25.36
N GLY A 289 -1.24 19.85 26.10
CA GLY A 289 -2.67 19.58 25.97
C GLY A 289 -3.08 18.59 24.86
N TYR A 290 -2.14 18.13 24.02
CA TYR A 290 -2.41 17.24 22.89
C TYR A 290 -2.06 15.78 23.17
N VAL A 291 -2.99 14.89 22.86
CA VAL A 291 -2.77 13.43 22.83
C VAL A 291 -2.24 13.06 21.44
N GLN A 292 -1.06 12.47 21.39
CA GLN A 292 -0.38 12.07 20.16
C GLN A 292 -0.36 10.54 19.97
N LEU A 293 -0.13 10.09 18.73
CA LEU A 293 -0.04 8.67 18.38
C LEU A 293 1.34 8.31 17.83
N GLY A 294 1.94 7.24 18.34
CA GLY A 294 3.18 6.67 17.81
C GLY A 294 2.93 5.87 16.53
N VAL A 295 3.33 6.42 15.38
CA VAL A 295 3.26 5.75 14.06
C VAL A 295 4.65 5.66 13.44
N ALA A 296 4.81 4.77 12.47
CA ALA A 296 5.97 4.67 11.60
C ALA A 296 5.51 4.72 10.12
N PRO A 297 6.26 5.40 9.23
CA PRO A 297 5.98 5.34 7.80
C PRO A 297 6.23 3.92 7.29
N TYR A 298 5.28 3.40 6.53
CA TYR A 298 5.47 2.24 5.69
C TYR A 298 5.87 2.71 4.29
N ALA A 299 6.98 2.18 3.78
CA ALA A 299 7.64 2.67 2.57
C ALA A 299 7.83 4.21 2.58
N GLY A 300 7.51 4.90 1.49
CA GLY A 300 7.67 6.36 1.33
C GLY A 300 6.58 7.24 1.95
N ALA A 301 5.78 6.71 2.89
CA ALA A 301 4.68 7.44 3.54
C ALA A 301 5.18 8.57 4.47
N LEU A 302 4.26 9.38 4.99
CA LEU A 302 4.55 10.61 5.74
C LEU A 302 5.38 11.65 4.95
N ASN A 303 5.26 11.60 3.61
CA ASN A 303 5.71 12.67 2.72
C ASN A 303 4.77 13.89 2.79
N ASN A 304 5.13 15.00 2.14
CA ASN A 304 4.42 16.28 2.24
C ASN A 304 2.91 16.22 1.91
N THR A 305 2.43 15.20 1.18
CA THR A 305 1.00 15.04 0.84
C THR A 305 0.11 14.60 2.03
N TRP A 306 0.72 14.02 3.07
CA TRP A 306 0.06 13.48 4.26
C TRP A 306 -0.34 14.54 5.30
N TRP A 307 0.22 15.74 5.19
CA TRP A 307 -0.04 16.84 6.12
C TRP A 307 -1.44 17.44 5.90
N ASP A 308 -2.06 17.87 7.00
CA ASP A 308 -3.41 18.44 7.06
C ASP A 308 -4.52 17.59 6.42
N ARG A 309 -4.31 16.27 6.39
CA ARG A 309 -5.29 15.25 6.01
C ARG A 309 -6.12 14.79 7.20
N ASP A 310 -7.38 14.47 6.93
CA ASP A 310 -8.29 13.88 7.90
C ASP A 310 -8.10 12.35 7.88
N LEU A 311 -7.33 11.84 8.84
CA LEU A 311 -6.86 10.45 8.84
C LEU A 311 -7.75 9.55 9.70
N GLY A 312 -8.25 8.48 9.09
CA GLY A 312 -8.98 7.40 9.74
C GLY A 312 -8.01 6.34 10.25
N ILE A 313 -8.52 5.33 10.95
CA ILE A 313 -7.74 4.16 11.36
C ILE A 313 -8.50 2.86 11.07
N GLY A 314 -7.76 1.86 10.63
CA GLY A 314 -8.28 0.52 10.41
C GLY A 314 -7.17 -0.50 10.28
N GLY A 315 -7.54 -1.77 10.16
CA GLY A 315 -6.61 -2.88 10.02
C GLY A 315 -7.17 -4.16 10.63
N ARG A 316 -6.30 -4.97 11.24
CA ARG A 316 -6.67 -6.22 11.91
C ARG A 316 -6.33 -6.21 13.40
N VAL A 317 -7.13 -6.92 14.19
CA VAL A 317 -6.96 -7.12 15.63
C VAL A 317 -6.99 -8.62 15.92
N LEU A 318 -6.00 -9.10 16.66
CA LEU A 318 -5.91 -10.48 17.13
C LEU A 318 -6.56 -10.56 18.51
N VAL A 319 -7.62 -11.34 18.64
CA VAL A 319 -8.44 -11.43 19.86
C VAL A 319 -8.46 -12.86 20.36
N LYS A 320 -8.10 -13.06 21.62
CA LYS A 320 -8.19 -14.36 22.29
C LYS A 320 -9.61 -14.55 22.81
N ASP A 321 -10.34 -15.52 22.26
CA ASP A 321 -11.64 -15.91 22.79
C ASP A 321 -11.48 -16.56 24.17
N SER A 322 -12.15 -16.01 25.18
CA SER A 322 -11.99 -16.43 26.57
C SER A 322 -12.65 -17.77 26.92
N LYS A 323 -13.55 -18.28 26.07
CA LYS A 323 -14.25 -19.57 26.28
C LYS A 323 -13.48 -20.75 25.68
N THR A 324 -12.86 -20.54 24.54
CA THR A 324 -12.17 -21.58 23.74
C THR A 324 -10.65 -21.48 23.82
N GLY A 325 -10.11 -20.34 24.27
CA GLY A 325 -8.67 -20.05 24.31
C GLY A 325 -8.02 -19.81 22.95
N LYS A 326 -8.78 -19.90 21.85
CA LYS A 326 -8.30 -19.66 20.48
C LYS A 326 -8.06 -18.17 20.22
N ILE A 327 -7.20 -17.87 19.26
CA ILE A 327 -6.94 -16.50 18.80
C ILE A 327 -7.53 -16.35 17.40
N ASP A 328 -8.51 -15.47 17.27
CA ASP A 328 -9.16 -15.12 16.01
C ASP A 328 -8.71 -13.73 15.53
N THR A 329 -8.71 -13.53 14.21
CA THR A 329 -8.43 -12.23 13.59
C THR A 329 -9.73 -11.53 13.23
N LYS A 330 -9.92 -10.30 13.69
CA LYS A 330 -11.05 -9.43 13.33
C LYS A 330 -10.56 -8.21 12.55
N LEU A 331 -11.30 -7.78 11.53
CA LEU A 331 -11.05 -6.51 10.84
C LEU A 331 -11.79 -5.37 11.55
N VAL A 332 -11.17 -4.19 11.59
CA VAL A 332 -11.75 -2.98 12.17
C VAL A 332 -11.48 -1.77 11.27
N LYS A 333 -12.47 -0.90 11.13
CA LYS A 333 -12.39 0.40 10.44
C LYS A 333 -13.24 1.39 11.24
N LEU A 334 -12.65 2.44 11.81
CA LEU A 334 -13.44 3.47 12.48
C LEU A 334 -14.06 4.42 11.44
N GLY A 335 -15.34 4.74 11.62
CA GLY A 335 -16.16 5.47 10.63
C GLY A 335 -16.01 6.99 10.62
N TRP A 336 -14.94 7.53 11.22
CA TRP A 336 -14.65 8.97 11.28
C TRP A 336 -13.13 9.20 11.35
N PRO A 337 -12.62 10.37 10.93
CA PRO A 337 -11.20 10.70 11.11
C PRO A 337 -10.86 10.83 12.59
N ILE A 338 -9.82 10.12 13.01
CA ILE A 338 -9.34 10.07 14.41
C ILE A 338 -7.99 10.74 14.60
N ALA A 339 -7.28 11.03 13.50
CA ALA A 339 -5.92 11.54 13.52
C ALA A 339 -5.75 12.68 12.50
N ARG A 340 -4.82 13.60 12.79
CA ARG A 340 -4.35 14.62 11.84
C ARG A 340 -2.89 14.94 12.08
N ILE A 341 -2.14 15.24 11.03
CA ILE A 341 -0.76 15.73 11.07
C ILE A 341 -0.80 17.21 10.66
N PRO A 342 -0.93 18.17 11.61
CA PRO A 342 -1.11 19.58 11.28
C PRO A 342 0.18 20.21 10.78
N THR A 343 0.14 21.02 9.72
CA THR A 343 1.29 21.85 9.34
C THR A 343 1.58 22.93 10.39
N LEU A 344 2.82 23.41 10.41
CA LEU A 344 3.15 24.64 11.09
C LEU A 344 2.66 25.85 10.26
N ALA A 345 2.15 26.89 10.92
CA ALA A 345 1.79 28.11 10.21
C ALA A 345 3.02 28.77 9.54
N PRO A 346 2.93 29.26 8.29
CA PRO A 346 4.08 29.80 7.56
C PRO A 346 4.73 31.02 8.24
N HIS A 347 3.98 31.73 9.09
CA HIS A 347 4.43 32.88 9.89
C HIS A 347 5.67 32.60 10.77
N PHE A 348 5.92 31.35 11.14
CA PHE A 348 7.09 30.96 11.94
C PHE A 348 8.42 30.88 11.14
N GLY A 349 8.40 31.14 9.84
CA GLY A 349 9.60 31.35 9.01
C GLY A 349 10.40 30.10 8.61
N ILE A 350 10.09 28.92 9.18
CA ILE A 350 10.79 27.65 8.86
C ILE A 350 10.10 26.80 7.78
N GLY A 351 9.04 27.31 7.15
CA GLY A 351 8.20 26.58 6.20
C GLY A 351 7.16 25.68 6.88
N MET A 352 6.05 25.40 6.19
CA MET A 352 4.89 24.71 6.77
C MET A 352 5.15 23.26 7.20
N PHE A 353 6.08 22.58 6.54
CA PHE A 353 6.48 21.20 6.85
C PHE A 353 7.70 21.12 7.77
N GLY A 354 8.30 22.26 8.17
CA GLY A 354 9.59 22.29 8.87
C GLY A 354 10.69 21.57 8.09
N GLN A 355 11.26 20.51 8.68
CA GLN A 355 12.25 19.63 8.04
C GLN A 355 11.63 18.29 7.58
N ASN A 356 10.29 18.18 7.59
CA ASN A 356 9.51 16.96 7.41
C ASN A 356 10.06 15.74 8.19
N ASN A 357 10.52 15.95 9.43
CA ASN A 357 11.06 14.84 10.22
C ASN A 357 9.93 13.91 10.68
N ALA A 358 9.89 12.70 10.14
CA ALA A 358 8.81 11.74 10.36
C ALA A 358 8.58 11.35 11.84
N GLU A 359 9.61 11.38 12.69
CA GLU A 359 9.51 10.96 14.11
C GLU A 359 9.09 12.09 15.06
N THR A 360 9.42 13.35 14.72
CA THR A 360 9.28 14.50 15.63
C THR A 360 8.32 15.57 15.13
N GLN A 361 8.11 15.69 13.82
CA GLN A 361 7.28 16.72 13.19
C GLN A 361 6.01 16.14 12.57
N ALA A 362 6.09 14.97 11.91
CA ALA A 362 4.92 14.31 11.31
C ALA A 362 4.12 13.41 12.29
N VAL A 363 4.11 13.74 13.59
CA VAL A 363 3.46 12.92 14.62
C VAL A 363 1.95 13.23 14.67
N PRO A 364 1.06 12.25 14.42
CA PRO A 364 -0.37 12.51 14.42
C PRO A 364 -0.92 12.88 15.80
N ILE A 365 -1.82 13.86 15.82
CA ILE A 365 -2.63 14.24 16.98
C ILE A 365 -3.97 13.50 16.91
N ILE A 366 -4.41 12.92 18.02
CA ILE A 366 -5.63 12.10 18.12
C ILE A 366 -6.64 12.58 19.18
N GLY A 367 -6.36 13.71 19.85
CA GLY A 367 -7.28 14.30 20.81
C GLY A 367 -6.63 15.32 21.72
N LEU A 368 -7.42 15.79 22.69
CA LEU A 368 -7.03 16.76 23.71
C LEU A 368 -7.13 16.16 25.12
N ASP A 369 -6.29 16.67 26.01
CA ASP A 369 -6.23 16.39 27.44
C ASP A 369 -5.52 17.56 28.16
N ASN A 370 -6.32 18.50 28.69
CA ASN A 370 -5.87 19.71 29.39
C ASN A 370 -5.99 19.58 30.92
N SER A 371 -5.91 18.34 31.45
CA SER A 371 -6.06 18.09 32.89
C SER A 371 -4.97 18.77 33.73
N ASP A 372 -3.79 18.97 33.16
CA ASP A 372 -2.64 19.69 33.74
C ASP A 372 -2.91 21.19 34.01
N ILE A 373 -3.87 21.80 33.31
CA ILE A 373 -4.23 23.22 33.52
C ILE A 373 -5.16 23.41 34.74
N HIS A 374 -5.96 22.40 35.08
CA HIS A 374 -7.04 22.51 36.07
C HIS A 374 -6.83 21.67 37.33
N SER A 375 -5.80 20.82 37.38
CA SER A 375 -5.53 19.94 38.53
C SER A 375 -4.39 20.50 39.39
N ALA A 376 -4.68 20.79 40.66
CA ALA A 376 -3.65 21.06 41.66
C ALA A 376 -3.15 19.78 42.38
N ASP A 377 -3.77 18.63 42.10
CA ASP A 377 -3.47 17.34 42.72
C ASP A 377 -2.71 16.41 41.77
N ASP A 378 -1.57 15.93 42.26
CA ASP A 378 -0.47 15.33 41.48
C ASP A 378 -0.57 13.80 41.36
N GLU A 379 -1.75 13.27 40.97
CA GLU A 379 -1.95 11.85 40.61
C GLU A 379 -2.54 11.69 39.20
N PHE A 380 -1.72 11.90 38.18
CA PHE A 380 -2.05 11.52 36.80
C PHE A 380 -2.09 9.99 36.66
N LYS A 381 -3.22 9.37 37.01
CA LYS A 381 -3.48 7.95 36.72
C LYS A 381 -3.66 7.77 35.22
N ASN A 382 -2.53 7.53 34.54
CA ASN A 382 -2.47 6.88 33.23
C ASN A 382 -3.42 5.68 33.28
N LEU A 383 -4.56 5.78 32.60
CA LEU A 383 -5.64 4.81 32.75
C LEU A 383 -5.34 3.55 31.94
N THR A 384 -4.43 2.73 32.44
CA THR A 384 -3.96 1.48 31.84
C THR A 384 -5.13 0.51 31.64
N LEU A 385 -5.50 0.26 30.39
CA LEU A 385 -6.55 -0.69 30.04
C LEU A 385 -5.96 -2.09 29.81
N GLY A 386 -6.74 -3.13 30.15
CA GLY A 386 -6.32 -4.53 30.06
C GLY A 386 -5.47 -5.03 31.23
N GLY A 387 -4.92 -4.13 32.05
CA GLY A 387 -4.00 -4.46 33.13
C GLY A 387 -2.54 -4.36 32.73
N GLU A 388 -1.64 -4.23 33.70
CA GLU A 388 -0.20 -4.08 33.47
C GLU A 388 0.39 -5.28 32.71
N GLY A 389 1.39 -5.02 31.86
CA GLY A 389 2.03 -6.05 31.03
C GLY A 389 1.20 -6.57 29.84
N THR A 390 -0.05 -6.14 29.68
CA THR A 390 -0.86 -6.50 28.50
C THR A 390 -0.56 -5.63 27.28
N PHE A 391 -0.93 -6.10 26.09
CA PHE A 391 -0.83 -5.30 24.86
C PHE A 391 -1.70 -4.04 24.92
N ALA A 392 -2.90 -4.11 25.49
CA ALA A 392 -3.79 -2.95 25.63
C ALA A 392 -3.15 -1.81 26.46
N ALA A 393 -2.26 -2.13 27.41
CA ALA A 393 -1.53 -1.15 28.21
C ALA A 393 -0.50 -0.33 27.41
N THR A 394 -0.03 -0.80 26.25
CA THR A 394 0.97 -0.09 25.43
C THR A 394 0.35 0.87 24.41
N GLN A 395 -0.97 0.99 24.39
CA GLN A 395 -1.74 1.76 23.42
C GLN A 395 -2.50 2.94 24.09
N PRO A 396 -2.89 3.99 23.34
CA PRO A 396 -3.69 5.07 23.90
C PRO A 396 -5.05 4.56 24.44
N PRO A 397 -5.43 4.81 25.71
CA PRO A 397 -6.63 4.22 26.30
C PRO A 397 -7.94 4.54 25.56
N LYS A 398 -8.08 5.77 25.03
CA LYS A 398 -9.24 6.17 24.22
C LYS A 398 -9.31 5.39 22.89
N LEU A 399 -8.17 5.06 22.29
CA LEU A 399 -8.12 4.25 21.05
C LEU A 399 -8.51 2.79 21.33
N VAL A 400 -7.98 2.19 22.40
CA VAL A 400 -8.35 0.82 22.82
C VAL A 400 -9.86 0.71 23.02
N ARG A 401 -10.49 1.68 23.71
CA ARG A 401 -11.96 1.74 23.88
C ARG A 401 -12.70 1.83 22.55
N ALA A 402 -12.24 2.66 21.61
CA ALA A 402 -12.89 2.83 20.31
C ALA A 402 -12.83 1.53 19.47
N ILE A 403 -11.65 0.92 19.37
CA ILE A 403 -11.43 -0.33 18.63
C ILE A 403 -12.20 -1.50 19.28
N ALA A 404 -12.15 -1.62 20.61
CA ALA A 404 -12.88 -2.64 21.35
C ALA A 404 -14.40 -2.46 21.22
N GLY A 405 -14.90 -1.22 21.30
CA GLY A 405 -16.32 -0.89 21.14
C GLY A 405 -16.85 -1.26 19.75
N GLU A 406 -16.08 -0.98 18.69
CA GLU A 406 -16.45 -1.36 17.32
C GLU A 406 -16.46 -2.88 17.13
N LEU A 407 -15.50 -3.59 17.74
CA LEU A 407 -15.40 -5.07 17.71
C LEU A 407 -16.25 -5.80 18.76
N SER A 408 -17.04 -5.07 19.55
CA SER A 408 -17.83 -5.56 20.69
C SER A 408 -17.03 -6.34 21.76
N ILE A 409 -15.75 -6.02 21.93
CA ILE A 409 -14.85 -6.62 22.92
C ILE A 409 -15.07 -5.92 24.28
N GLN A 410 -15.35 -6.70 25.32
CA GLN A 410 -15.57 -6.18 26.68
C GLN A 410 -14.31 -6.28 27.56
N ASP A 411 -13.57 -7.38 27.42
CA ASP A 411 -12.31 -7.60 28.13
C ASP A 411 -11.13 -7.12 27.27
N TYR A 412 -10.54 -5.98 27.62
CA TYR A 412 -9.39 -5.43 26.90
C TYR A 412 -8.14 -6.32 26.95
N SER A 413 -7.99 -7.19 27.96
CA SER A 413 -6.86 -8.12 28.06
C SER A 413 -6.93 -9.24 26.99
N SER A 414 -8.11 -9.48 26.41
CA SER A 414 -8.29 -10.40 25.28
C SER A 414 -7.67 -9.90 23.97
N ILE A 415 -7.33 -8.61 23.86
CA ILE A 415 -6.64 -8.06 22.68
C ILE A 415 -5.17 -8.46 22.77
N VAL A 416 -4.76 -9.44 21.96
CA VAL A 416 -3.40 -10.00 21.95
C VAL A 416 -2.44 -9.07 21.22
N ASN A 417 -2.85 -8.54 20.08
CA ASN A 417 -2.08 -7.59 19.26
C ASN A 417 -2.99 -6.94 18.19
N TRP A 418 -2.48 -5.94 17.48
CA TRP A 418 -3.11 -5.43 16.26
C TRP A 418 -2.08 -5.03 15.20
N GLU A 419 -2.53 -4.96 13.95
CA GLU A 419 -1.85 -4.25 12.87
C GLU A 419 -2.86 -3.24 12.33
N LEU A 420 -2.72 -2.00 12.80
CA LEU A 420 -3.54 -0.86 12.41
C LEU A 420 -2.69 0.18 11.68
N GLU A 421 -3.32 0.90 10.77
CA GLU A 421 -2.69 1.92 9.94
C GLU A 421 -3.63 3.12 9.73
N LEU A 422 -3.03 4.29 9.52
CA LEU A 422 -3.75 5.53 9.22
C LEU A 422 -3.90 5.74 7.71
N TYR A 423 -5.08 6.22 7.29
CA TYR A 423 -5.42 6.41 5.88
C TYR A 423 -6.26 7.68 5.65
N ASP A 424 -6.17 8.31 4.47
CA ASP A 424 -7.06 9.42 4.07
C ASP A 424 -8.53 8.96 4.04
N THR A 425 -9.38 9.61 4.85
CA THR A 425 -10.83 9.34 4.91
C THR A 425 -11.61 9.93 3.75
N GLN A 426 -11.04 10.86 2.97
CA GLN A 426 -11.74 11.49 1.85
C GLN A 426 -12.11 10.43 0.79
N PRO A 427 -13.40 10.14 0.53
CA PRO A 427 -13.83 9.08 -0.38
C PRO A 427 -13.23 9.21 -1.78
N ALA A 428 -12.99 8.08 -2.45
CA ALA A 428 -12.67 8.07 -3.87
C ALA A 428 -13.87 8.61 -4.66
N GLN A 429 -13.61 9.45 -5.67
CA GLN A 429 -14.67 10.09 -6.43
C GLN A 429 -14.21 10.43 -7.85
N VAL A 430 -15.16 10.52 -8.77
CA VAL A 430 -14.91 11.07 -10.11
C VAL A 430 -14.75 12.60 -10.06
N GLY A 431 -13.94 13.13 -10.97
CA GLY A 431 -13.66 14.56 -11.09
C GLY A 431 -13.12 14.94 -12.47
N GLY A 432 -12.86 16.23 -12.68
CA GLY A 432 -12.77 16.81 -14.02
C GLY A 432 -14.08 17.51 -14.40
N LEU A 433 -14.09 18.24 -15.52
CA LEU A 433 -15.29 18.97 -15.96
C LEU A 433 -16.35 18.01 -16.51
N ASP A 434 -15.90 16.98 -17.24
CA ASP A 434 -16.73 15.92 -17.83
C ASP A 434 -16.60 14.59 -17.05
N LYS A 435 -16.04 14.64 -15.82
CA LYS A 435 -15.80 13.48 -14.93
C LYS A 435 -14.81 12.46 -15.50
N GLU A 436 -13.78 12.96 -16.19
CA GLU A 436 -12.77 12.15 -16.89
C GLU A 436 -11.74 11.48 -15.95
N PHE A 437 -11.69 11.86 -14.67
CA PHE A 437 -10.72 11.38 -13.69
C PHE A 437 -11.36 10.66 -12.52
N ILE A 438 -10.59 9.81 -11.85
CA ILE A 438 -10.85 9.33 -10.48
C ILE A 438 -9.77 9.91 -9.56
N PHE A 439 -10.19 10.58 -8.49
CA PHE A 439 -9.33 11.08 -7.42
C PHE A 439 -9.47 10.20 -6.19
N ALA A 440 -8.41 9.49 -5.80
CA ALA A 440 -8.45 8.53 -4.69
C ALA A 440 -7.07 8.35 -4.05
N GLY A 441 -7.03 7.90 -2.80
CA GLY A 441 -5.80 7.40 -2.17
C GLY A 441 -5.59 5.91 -2.45
N ARG A 442 -4.34 5.44 -2.38
CA ARG A 442 -3.96 4.03 -2.50
C ARG A 442 -4.37 3.43 -3.86
N ILE A 443 -4.10 4.18 -4.94
CA ILE A 443 -4.29 3.71 -6.32
C ILE A 443 -3.21 2.65 -6.65
N ASP A 444 -1.97 2.91 -6.24
CA ASP A 444 -0.90 1.92 -6.02
C ASP A 444 -1.32 0.78 -5.10
N ASP A 445 -1.16 -0.48 -5.49
CA ASP A 445 -1.53 -1.02 -6.82
C ASP A 445 -2.94 -1.65 -6.77
N LYS A 446 -3.77 -1.16 -5.85
CA LYS A 446 -5.17 -1.54 -5.77
C LYS A 446 -5.93 -1.32 -7.09
N LEU A 447 -5.44 -0.47 -7.99
CA LEU A 447 -5.96 -0.28 -9.34
C LEU A 447 -5.75 -1.50 -10.25
N CYS A 448 -4.52 -1.98 -10.46
CA CYS A 448 -4.30 -3.14 -11.33
C CYS A 448 -4.78 -4.43 -10.65
N SER A 449 -4.49 -4.60 -9.36
CA SER A 449 -4.96 -5.75 -8.56
C SER A 449 -6.48 -5.92 -8.56
N TRP A 450 -7.26 -4.84 -8.40
CA TRP A 450 -8.72 -4.92 -8.51
C TRP A 450 -9.18 -5.28 -9.91
N SER A 451 -8.60 -4.62 -10.93
CA SER A 451 -8.96 -4.84 -12.34
C SER A 451 -8.64 -6.27 -12.79
N ALA A 452 -7.55 -6.87 -12.29
CA ALA A 452 -7.19 -8.26 -12.55
C ALA A 452 -8.18 -9.24 -11.90
N ILE A 453 -8.62 -9.00 -10.65
CA ILE A 453 -9.63 -9.84 -9.99
C ILE A 453 -10.99 -9.75 -10.71
N GLU A 454 -11.44 -8.56 -11.11
CA GLU A 454 -12.67 -8.41 -11.91
C GLU A 454 -12.56 -9.13 -13.28
N ALA A 455 -11.38 -9.07 -13.91
CA ALA A 455 -11.11 -9.79 -15.16
C ALA A 455 -11.17 -11.31 -14.99
N LEU A 456 -10.60 -11.87 -13.92
CA LEU A 456 -10.71 -13.30 -13.61
C LEU A 456 -12.15 -13.72 -13.32
N LEU A 457 -12.90 -12.91 -12.56
CA LEU A 457 -14.33 -13.15 -12.32
C LEU A 457 -15.09 -13.22 -13.66
N ALA A 458 -14.81 -12.31 -14.58
CA ALA A 458 -15.45 -12.23 -15.89
C ALA A 458 -14.97 -13.26 -16.93
N SER A 459 -13.74 -13.75 -16.82
CA SER A 459 -13.26 -14.91 -17.60
C SER A 459 -13.87 -16.22 -17.07
N SER A 460 -14.06 -16.33 -15.74
CA SER A 460 -14.53 -17.56 -15.09
C SER A 460 -15.92 -18.03 -15.51
N THR A 461 -16.72 -17.21 -16.19
CA THR A 461 -18.03 -17.64 -16.71
C THR A 461 -17.92 -18.69 -17.81
N ALA A 462 -16.75 -18.82 -18.47
CA ALA A 462 -16.49 -19.78 -19.54
C ALA A 462 -15.61 -20.99 -19.11
N SER A 463 -15.10 -21.01 -17.87
CA SER A 463 -14.01 -21.92 -17.45
C SER A 463 -14.34 -23.42 -17.39
N THR A 464 -15.57 -23.82 -17.70
CA THR A 464 -15.98 -25.24 -17.83
C THR A 464 -15.89 -25.76 -19.27
N SER A 465 -15.42 -24.96 -20.22
CA SER A 465 -15.25 -25.37 -21.61
C SER A 465 -14.17 -26.46 -21.75
N ALA A 466 -14.42 -27.45 -22.61
CA ALA A 466 -13.41 -28.45 -22.99
C ALA A 466 -12.31 -27.86 -23.89
N GLU A 467 -12.57 -26.70 -24.51
CA GLU A 467 -11.61 -25.94 -25.33
C GLU A 467 -10.67 -25.04 -24.49
N ASP A 468 -10.93 -24.89 -23.18
CA ASP A 468 -10.08 -24.13 -22.25
C ASP A 468 -9.07 -25.10 -21.63
N GLY A 469 -7.82 -25.08 -22.11
CA GLY A 469 -6.78 -26.04 -21.75
C GLY A 469 -5.81 -25.54 -20.69
N ILE A 470 -5.91 -24.30 -20.23
CA ILE A 470 -4.94 -23.66 -19.32
C ILE A 470 -5.48 -23.47 -17.90
N VAL A 471 -4.58 -23.11 -16.97
CA VAL A 471 -4.99 -22.49 -15.70
C VAL A 471 -4.96 -20.96 -15.86
N LYS A 472 -6.03 -20.30 -15.45
CA LYS A 472 -6.15 -18.82 -15.45
C LYS A 472 -6.02 -18.36 -14.00
N LEU A 473 -5.03 -17.51 -13.70
CA LEU A 473 -4.60 -17.21 -12.33
C LEU A 473 -4.38 -15.71 -12.12
N VAL A 474 -4.84 -15.20 -10.98
CA VAL A 474 -4.52 -13.86 -10.49
C VAL A 474 -3.94 -13.95 -9.09
N GLY A 475 -2.73 -13.40 -8.91
CA GLY A 475 -2.09 -13.21 -7.61
C GLY A 475 -2.09 -11.73 -7.22
N VAL A 476 -2.48 -11.43 -5.99
CA VAL A 476 -2.32 -10.11 -5.38
C VAL A 476 -1.45 -10.27 -4.13
N PHE A 477 -0.32 -9.55 -4.12
CA PHE A 477 0.72 -9.67 -3.09
C PHE A 477 0.71 -8.49 -2.12
N ASP A 478 1.39 -8.66 -0.98
CA ASP A 478 1.61 -7.67 0.06
C ASP A 478 3.12 -7.39 0.12
N ASP A 479 3.52 -6.29 0.73
CA ASP A 479 4.93 -5.92 0.92
C ASP A 479 5.75 -5.65 -0.36
N GLU A 480 5.13 -5.29 -1.49
CA GLU A 480 5.88 -4.84 -2.68
C GLU A 480 6.72 -3.60 -2.34
N GLU A 481 6.08 -2.61 -1.72
CA GLU A 481 6.62 -1.27 -1.46
C GLU A 481 7.84 -1.25 -0.51
N ILE A 482 8.15 -2.41 0.08
CA ILE A 482 9.33 -2.66 0.92
C ILE A 482 10.26 -3.76 0.34
N GLY A 483 10.14 -4.03 -0.96
CA GLY A 483 11.01 -4.92 -1.74
C GLY A 483 10.54 -6.38 -1.85
N SER A 484 9.28 -6.68 -1.52
CA SER A 484 8.61 -7.99 -1.67
C SER A 484 9.23 -9.19 -0.92
N GLN A 485 10.21 -8.95 -0.03
CA GLN A 485 11.02 -9.99 0.62
C GLN A 485 10.45 -10.46 1.98
N LEU A 486 9.16 -10.78 2.01
CA LEU A 486 8.47 -11.39 3.14
C LEU A 486 7.62 -12.58 2.67
N ARG A 487 7.16 -13.43 3.60
CA ARG A 487 6.46 -14.71 3.25
C ARG A 487 5.21 -14.53 2.38
N GLN A 488 4.61 -13.35 2.39
CA GLN A 488 3.41 -12.99 1.64
C GLN A 488 3.67 -12.10 0.41
N GLY A 489 4.90 -11.57 0.26
CA GLY A 489 5.31 -10.81 -0.92
C GLY A 489 5.82 -11.67 -2.06
N ALA A 490 6.11 -11.04 -3.19
CA ALA A 490 6.40 -11.73 -4.45
C ALA A 490 7.73 -12.50 -4.47
N LYS A 491 8.71 -12.14 -3.63
CA LYS A 491 9.94 -12.95 -3.44
C LYS A 491 9.73 -14.12 -2.47
N GLY A 492 8.56 -14.20 -1.81
CA GLY A 492 8.15 -15.39 -1.07
C GLY A 492 7.72 -16.51 -2.01
N ASN A 493 7.70 -17.76 -1.52
CA ASN A 493 7.31 -18.91 -2.34
C ASN A 493 5.82 -18.98 -2.70
N PHE A 494 5.00 -17.95 -2.46
CA PHE A 494 3.53 -18.07 -2.46
C PHE A 494 2.98 -18.44 -3.85
N LEU A 495 3.45 -17.80 -4.91
CA LEU A 495 3.03 -18.14 -6.28
C LEU A 495 3.56 -19.50 -6.73
N ALA A 496 4.88 -19.68 -6.68
CA ALA A 496 5.55 -20.92 -7.12
C ALA A 496 5.01 -22.17 -6.41
N SER A 497 4.85 -22.13 -5.07
CA SER A 497 4.27 -23.25 -4.31
C SER A 497 2.77 -23.45 -4.55
N THR A 498 2.04 -22.41 -4.97
CA THR A 498 0.64 -22.56 -5.38
C THR A 498 0.56 -23.29 -6.73
N ILE A 499 1.39 -22.91 -7.70
CA ILE A 499 1.45 -23.56 -9.02
C ILE A 499 1.94 -25.01 -8.89
N GLU A 500 3.02 -25.26 -8.15
CA GLU A 500 3.52 -26.62 -7.87
C GLU A 500 2.42 -27.54 -7.33
N ARG A 501 1.61 -27.06 -6.37
CA ARG A 501 0.50 -27.82 -5.78
C ARG A 501 -0.70 -27.99 -6.72
N ILE A 502 -0.94 -27.04 -7.63
CA ILE A 502 -1.95 -27.19 -8.69
C ILE A 502 -1.48 -28.28 -9.67
N THR A 503 -0.23 -28.22 -10.12
CA THR A 503 0.38 -29.20 -11.03
C THR A 503 0.42 -30.60 -10.41
N GLU A 504 0.75 -30.72 -9.11
CA GLU A 504 0.65 -32.00 -8.38
C GLU A 504 -0.79 -32.52 -8.35
N SER A 505 -1.76 -31.68 -7.95
CA SER A 505 -3.16 -32.10 -7.78
C SER A 505 -3.81 -32.54 -9.11
N LEU A 506 -3.36 -31.98 -10.23
CA LEU A 506 -3.85 -32.28 -11.58
C LEU A 506 -3.00 -33.35 -12.31
N SER A 507 -2.02 -33.95 -11.64
CA SER A 507 -1.16 -35.02 -12.18
C SER A 507 -1.64 -36.39 -11.70
N SER A 508 -1.90 -37.31 -12.64
CA SER A 508 -2.30 -38.69 -12.31
C SER A 508 -1.23 -39.46 -11.52
N ASN A 509 0.02 -39.02 -11.59
CA ASN A 509 1.19 -39.68 -11.01
C ASN A 509 1.82 -38.85 -9.87
N GLY A 510 1.15 -37.77 -9.41
CA GLY A 510 1.66 -36.86 -8.40
C GLY A 510 2.78 -35.92 -8.89
N THR A 511 3.60 -35.42 -7.96
CA THR A 511 4.61 -34.39 -8.21
C THR A 511 5.68 -34.86 -9.21
N SER A 512 5.91 -34.08 -10.27
CA SER A 512 6.96 -34.33 -11.25
C SER A 512 7.63 -33.02 -11.64
N ALA A 513 8.93 -32.90 -11.35
CA ALA A 513 9.72 -31.73 -11.73
C ALA A 513 9.70 -31.46 -13.24
N ASN A 514 9.64 -32.51 -14.07
CA ASN A 514 9.53 -32.39 -15.52
C ASN A 514 8.19 -31.74 -15.93
N ILE A 515 7.08 -32.19 -15.34
CA ILE A 515 5.75 -31.60 -15.62
C ILE A 515 5.67 -30.16 -15.12
N LEU A 516 6.28 -29.83 -13.97
CA LEU A 516 6.35 -28.46 -13.47
C LEU A 516 7.18 -27.55 -14.40
N SER A 517 8.34 -28.01 -14.88
CA SER A 517 9.14 -27.26 -15.86
C SER A 517 8.41 -27.06 -17.19
N GLN A 518 7.68 -28.06 -17.69
CA GLN A 518 6.82 -27.90 -18.88
C GLN A 518 5.70 -26.89 -18.63
N THR A 519 5.04 -26.96 -17.46
CA THR A 519 4.01 -26.00 -17.04
C THR A 519 4.56 -24.58 -17.10
N TYR A 520 5.74 -24.32 -16.52
CA TYR A 520 6.35 -22.98 -16.56
C TYR A 520 6.78 -22.53 -17.96
N ALA A 521 7.34 -23.41 -18.80
CA ALA A 521 7.71 -23.06 -20.18
C ALA A 521 6.48 -22.63 -21.02
N ASN A 522 5.35 -23.32 -20.82
CA ASN A 522 4.06 -23.02 -21.45
C ASN A 522 3.27 -21.90 -20.74
N SER A 523 3.84 -21.24 -19.73
CA SER A 523 3.17 -20.19 -18.94
C SER A 523 3.61 -18.79 -19.33
N PHE A 524 2.75 -17.81 -19.04
CA PHE A 524 3.06 -16.39 -19.21
C PHE A 524 2.55 -15.55 -18.04
N LEU A 525 3.34 -14.56 -17.64
CA LEU A 525 3.06 -13.65 -16.53
C LEU A 525 2.86 -12.21 -17.01
N VAL A 526 1.68 -11.64 -16.76
CA VAL A 526 1.48 -10.19 -16.74
C VAL A 526 1.73 -9.69 -15.32
N SER A 527 2.90 -9.09 -15.11
CA SER A 527 3.17 -8.25 -13.94
C SER A 527 2.40 -6.94 -14.13
N ALA A 528 1.32 -6.81 -13.36
CA ALA A 528 0.33 -5.76 -13.50
C ALA A 528 0.51 -4.77 -12.36
N ASP A 529 1.28 -3.72 -12.64
CA ASP A 529 1.64 -2.67 -11.69
C ASP A 529 1.42 -1.30 -12.35
N VAL A 530 0.93 -0.34 -11.59
CA VAL A 530 0.54 1.00 -12.07
C VAL A 530 1.70 1.74 -12.73
N THR A 531 1.40 2.51 -13.78
CA THR A 531 2.41 3.22 -14.58
C THR A 531 2.25 4.73 -14.51
N HIS A 532 3.28 5.48 -14.93
CA HIS A 532 3.27 6.95 -14.84
C HIS A 532 2.59 7.58 -16.06
N ALA A 533 1.35 8.05 -15.89
CA ALA A 533 0.69 8.93 -16.84
C ALA A 533 1.52 10.22 -17.06
N VAL A 534 1.49 10.78 -18.27
CA VAL A 534 2.22 12.02 -18.57
C VAL A 534 1.69 13.21 -17.76
N ASN A 535 2.54 13.78 -16.90
CA ASN A 535 2.21 14.97 -16.13
C ASN A 535 2.52 16.23 -16.96
N PRO A 536 1.52 17.01 -17.38
CA PRO A 536 1.71 18.16 -18.28
C PRO A 536 2.55 19.29 -17.66
N ASN A 537 2.70 19.32 -16.33
CA ASN A 537 3.51 20.32 -15.63
C ASN A 537 4.99 19.95 -15.54
N PHE A 538 5.36 18.70 -15.88
CA PHE A 538 6.71 18.15 -15.73
C PHE A 538 7.16 17.38 -16.98
N LEU A 539 6.78 17.85 -18.18
CA LEU A 539 7.07 17.17 -19.46
C LEU A 539 8.56 16.81 -19.66
N ALA A 540 9.49 17.62 -19.12
CA ALA A 540 10.92 17.35 -19.20
C ALA A 540 11.36 16.03 -18.50
N SER A 541 10.56 15.51 -17.56
CA SER A 541 10.82 14.24 -16.87
C SER A 541 10.38 13.01 -17.67
N TYR A 542 9.62 13.18 -18.75
CA TYR A 542 9.08 12.08 -19.54
C TYR A 542 9.86 11.87 -20.83
N LEU A 543 9.84 10.62 -21.33
CA LEU A 543 10.45 10.25 -22.60
C LEU A 543 9.43 10.41 -23.74
N GLU A 544 9.81 11.13 -24.79
CA GLU A 544 8.98 11.32 -25.99
C GLU A 544 8.63 9.97 -26.63
N GLY A 545 7.39 9.83 -27.08
CA GLY A 545 6.84 8.55 -27.58
C GLY A 545 6.48 7.51 -26.51
N HIS A 546 7.02 7.64 -25.28
CA HIS A 546 6.89 6.66 -24.20
C HIS A 546 6.16 7.26 -22.98
N SER A 547 5.14 8.06 -23.27
CA SER A 547 4.43 8.94 -22.33
C SER A 547 2.93 8.64 -22.36
N PRO A 548 2.44 7.69 -21.54
CA PRO A 548 1.06 7.20 -21.63
C PRO A 548 0.04 8.25 -21.16
N ARG A 549 -1.19 8.10 -21.64
CA ARG A 549 -2.33 8.97 -21.34
C ARG A 549 -3.42 8.20 -20.61
N LEU A 550 -4.22 8.94 -19.83
CA LEU A 550 -5.40 8.42 -19.15
C LEU A 550 -6.56 8.18 -20.15
N ASN A 551 -7.46 7.25 -19.82
CA ASN A 551 -8.62 6.84 -20.60
C ASN A 551 -8.30 6.31 -22.01
N VAL A 552 -7.16 5.64 -22.18
CA VAL A 552 -6.71 5.12 -23.50
C VAL A 552 -6.51 3.61 -23.49
N GLY A 553 -5.94 3.04 -22.43
CA GLY A 553 -5.66 1.62 -22.32
C GLY A 553 -4.37 1.31 -21.56
N LEU A 554 -4.12 0.02 -21.36
CA LEU A 554 -3.00 -0.52 -20.59
C LEU A 554 -1.65 -0.11 -21.18
N VAL A 555 -0.67 0.09 -20.31
CA VAL A 555 0.67 0.58 -20.65
C VAL A 555 1.65 -0.56 -20.46
N VAL A 556 2.38 -0.93 -21.51
CA VAL A 556 3.56 -1.79 -21.42
C VAL A 556 4.71 -0.97 -20.85
N SER A 557 5.38 -1.46 -19.81
CA SER A 557 6.53 -0.83 -19.19
C SER A 557 7.82 -1.50 -19.65
N ALA A 558 8.71 -0.75 -20.28
CA ALA A 558 10.03 -1.22 -20.72
C ALA A 558 11.15 -0.54 -19.90
N ASP A 559 12.18 -1.30 -19.55
CA ASP A 559 13.41 -0.80 -18.95
C ASP A 559 14.60 -1.68 -19.37
N SER A 560 15.73 -1.05 -19.74
CA SER A 560 16.90 -1.77 -20.26
C SER A 560 17.79 -2.41 -19.20
N ASN A 561 17.49 -2.21 -17.92
CA ASN A 561 18.32 -2.62 -16.77
C ASN A 561 17.65 -3.70 -15.91
N GLY A 562 16.52 -4.26 -16.37
CA GLY A 562 15.80 -5.31 -15.65
C GLY A 562 14.99 -4.83 -14.44
N HIS A 563 14.68 -3.53 -14.34
CA HIS A 563 13.67 -3.06 -13.39
C HIS A 563 12.26 -3.54 -13.78
N MET A 564 12.06 -3.73 -15.09
CA MET A 564 10.91 -4.38 -15.72
C MET A 564 11.39 -5.66 -16.41
N THR A 565 10.53 -6.68 -16.50
CA THR A 565 10.82 -7.96 -17.15
C THR A 565 10.48 -8.00 -18.64
N THR A 566 9.85 -6.95 -19.17
CA THR A 566 9.37 -6.83 -20.56
C THR A 566 10.51 -6.97 -21.58
N ASP A 567 10.35 -7.91 -22.51
CA ASP A 567 11.19 -8.04 -23.71
C ASP A 567 10.37 -7.95 -25.02
N SER A 568 11.00 -8.21 -26.16
CA SER A 568 10.36 -8.18 -27.48
C SER A 568 9.33 -9.30 -27.70
N VAL A 569 9.55 -10.50 -27.17
CA VAL A 569 8.63 -11.65 -27.29
C VAL A 569 7.37 -11.39 -26.48
N SER A 570 7.55 -10.95 -25.24
CA SER A 570 6.49 -10.52 -24.34
C SER A 570 5.68 -9.37 -24.91
N THR A 571 6.33 -8.36 -25.49
CA THR A 571 5.66 -7.24 -26.16
C THR A 571 4.84 -7.70 -27.36
N ALA A 572 5.37 -8.61 -28.19
CA ALA A 572 4.65 -9.17 -29.33
C ALA A 572 3.40 -9.96 -28.87
N LEU A 573 3.55 -10.81 -27.84
CA LEU A 573 2.45 -11.62 -27.29
C LEU A 573 1.30 -10.74 -26.76
N LEU A 574 1.60 -9.73 -25.92
CA LEU A 574 0.54 -8.87 -25.38
C LEU A 574 -0.06 -7.94 -26.46
N SER A 575 0.74 -7.50 -27.44
CA SER A 575 0.21 -6.77 -28.60
C SER A 575 -0.78 -7.63 -29.39
N ARG A 576 -0.47 -8.92 -29.58
CA ARG A 576 -1.33 -9.85 -30.28
C ARG A 576 -2.62 -10.17 -29.52
N VAL A 577 -2.56 -10.27 -28.20
CA VAL A 577 -3.75 -10.29 -27.32
C VAL A 577 -4.59 -9.03 -27.52
N ALA A 578 -3.96 -7.85 -27.54
CA ALA A 578 -4.66 -6.58 -27.69
C ALA A 578 -5.37 -6.45 -29.04
N GLU A 579 -4.73 -6.88 -30.14
CA GLU A 579 -5.35 -6.99 -31.47
C GLU A 579 -6.58 -7.89 -31.46
N LYS A 580 -6.47 -9.12 -30.94
CA LYS A 580 -7.57 -10.10 -30.89
C LYS A 580 -8.77 -9.63 -30.06
N THR A 581 -8.58 -8.65 -29.17
CA THR A 581 -9.57 -8.20 -28.20
C THR A 581 -9.99 -6.73 -28.33
N ASP A 582 -9.60 -6.09 -29.44
CA ASP A 582 -9.88 -4.68 -29.73
C ASP A 582 -9.46 -3.75 -28.56
N ASN A 583 -8.27 -3.99 -28.03
CA ASN A 583 -7.67 -3.18 -26.98
C ASN A 583 -6.50 -2.38 -27.52
N LYS A 584 -6.30 -1.19 -26.95
CA LYS A 584 -5.17 -0.33 -27.27
C LYS A 584 -4.12 -0.44 -26.18
N LEU A 585 -2.90 -0.78 -26.57
CA LEU A 585 -1.72 -0.65 -25.73
C LEU A 585 -1.10 0.75 -25.87
N GLN A 586 -0.43 1.15 -24.81
CA GLN A 586 0.49 2.28 -24.76
C GLN A 586 1.87 1.79 -24.30
N LEU A 587 2.89 2.64 -24.40
CA LEU A 587 4.25 2.32 -23.98
C LEU A 587 4.73 3.35 -22.96
N PHE A 588 5.38 2.87 -21.90
CA PHE A 588 6.13 3.67 -20.95
C PHE A 588 7.57 3.17 -20.86
N MET A 589 8.50 4.12 -20.81
CA MET A 589 9.92 3.89 -20.52
C MET A 589 10.46 5.19 -19.93
N ILE A 590 11.32 5.07 -18.92
CA ILE A 590 12.01 6.23 -18.34
C ILE A 590 13.01 6.83 -19.34
N ARG A 591 13.39 8.10 -19.12
CA ARG A 591 14.54 8.70 -19.81
C ARG A 591 15.84 8.04 -19.33
N ASN A 592 16.83 7.97 -20.21
CA ASN A 592 18.18 7.43 -19.90
C ASN A 592 18.91 8.15 -18.75
N ASP A 593 18.53 9.38 -18.43
CA ASP A 593 19.09 10.22 -17.36
C ASP A 593 18.24 10.20 -16.07
N SER A 594 17.27 9.29 -15.97
CA SER A 594 16.31 9.18 -14.87
C SER A 594 16.43 7.83 -14.14
N ARG A 595 15.72 7.67 -13.02
CA ARG A 595 15.65 6.43 -12.22
C ARG A 595 14.29 5.76 -12.40
N SER A 596 14.28 4.43 -12.56
CA SER A 596 13.06 3.62 -12.52
C SER A 596 12.73 3.14 -11.10
N GLY A 597 11.45 2.93 -10.82
CA GLY A 597 11.01 1.95 -9.81
C GLY A 597 11.24 0.52 -10.33
N GLY A 598 11.07 -0.48 -9.47
CA GLY A 598 10.95 -1.87 -9.89
C GLY A 598 9.54 -2.38 -9.60
N THR A 599 9.24 -3.62 -10.00
CA THR A 599 7.94 -4.27 -9.80
C THR A 599 8.13 -5.73 -9.35
N VAL A 600 7.02 -6.44 -9.12
CA VAL A 600 7.02 -7.90 -8.88
C VAL A 600 7.49 -8.73 -10.09
N GLY A 601 7.51 -8.16 -11.30
CA GLY A 601 7.72 -8.88 -12.57
C GLY A 601 9.04 -9.63 -12.64
N PRO A 602 10.20 -8.95 -12.57
CA PRO A 602 11.51 -9.61 -12.53
C PRO A 602 11.66 -10.62 -11.39
N MET A 603 11.00 -10.37 -10.25
CA MET A 603 11.07 -11.23 -9.06
C MET A 603 10.38 -12.58 -9.31
N LEU A 604 9.16 -12.56 -9.85
CA LEU A 604 8.35 -13.75 -10.13
C LEU A 604 8.85 -14.49 -11.37
N SER A 605 9.22 -13.74 -12.42
CA SER A 605 9.88 -14.27 -13.63
C SER A 605 11.13 -15.07 -13.27
N SER A 606 12.06 -14.47 -12.51
CA SER A 606 13.30 -15.15 -12.09
C SER A 606 13.06 -16.33 -11.13
N ALA A 607 11.98 -16.35 -10.36
CA ALA A 607 11.69 -17.43 -9.42
C ALA A 607 11.11 -18.69 -10.09
N MET A 608 10.48 -18.55 -11.25
CA MET A 608 9.77 -19.62 -11.95
C MET A 608 10.32 -19.94 -13.35
N GLY A 609 11.12 -19.04 -13.94
CA GLY A 609 11.63 -19.17 -15.31
C GLY A 609 10.57 -18.93 -16.39
N VAL A 610 9.51 -18.19 -16.08
CA VAL A 610 8.36 -17.96 -16.98
C VAL A 610 8.58 -16.73 -17.86
N ARG A 611 8.06 -16.75 -19.10
CA ARG A 611 7.97 -15.54 -19.93
C ARG A 611 7.05 -14.53 -19.24
N ALA A 612 7.43 -13.26 -19.26
CA ALA A 612 6.74 -12.23 -18.48
C ALA A 612 6.78 -10.85 -19.12
N ILE A 613 5.77 -10.03 -18.83
CA ILE A 613 5.69 -8.62 -19.21
C ILE A 613 5.30 -7.77 -18.00
N ASP A 614 5.86 -6.58 -17.88
CA ASP A 614 5.31 -5.53 -17.01
C ASP A 614 4.32 -4.68 -17.81
N ALA A 615 3.04 -4.72 -17.45
CA ALA A 615 2.02 -3.91 -18.10
C ALA A 615 0.86 -3.58 -17.14
N GLY A 616 0.62 -2.28 -16.92
CA GLY A 616 -0.38 -1.81 -15.97
C GLY A 616 -0.98 -0.45 -16.31
N ILE A 617 -1.79 0.06 -15.39
CA ILE A 617 -2.76 1.13 -15.65
C ILE A 617 -2.15 2.50 -15.30
N PRO A 618 -2.28 3.53 -16.15
CA PRO A 618 -1.59 4.80 -15.94
C PRO A 618 -2.22 5.65 -14.83
N GLN A 619 -1.39 6.25 -13.98
CA GLN A 619 -1.79 7.22 -12.96
C GLN A 619 -0.85 8.43 -12.89
N LEU A 620 -1.39 9.54 -12.40
CA LEU A 620 -0.66 10.72 -11.93
C LEU A 620 -0.49 10.65 -10.41
N SER A 621 0.62 11.18 -9.91
CA SER A 621 0.89 11.31 -8.48
C SER A 621 0.92 9.98 -7.71
N MET A 622 1.50 8.95 -8.32
CA MET A 622 1.99 7.72 -7.66
C MET A 622 2.67 8.05 -6.32
N HIS A 623 2.47 7.21 -5.29
CA HIS A 623 2.95 7.41 -3.91
C HIS A 623 2.44 8.67 -3.16
N SER A 624 1.52 9.45 -3.72
CA SER A 624 0.74 10.46 -2.98
C SER A 624 -0.29 9.78 -2.08
N ILE A 625 -0.63 10.39 -0.94
CA ILE A 625 -1.79 9.96 -0.15
C ILE A 625 -3.11 10.04 -0.97
N ARG A 626 -3.13 10.87 -2.01
CA ARG A 626 -4.22 10.99 -2.98
C ARG A 626 -3.65 11.17 -4.39
N ALA A 627 -3.80 10.14 -5.22
CA ALA A 627 -3.34 10.05 -6.59
C ALA A 627 -4.51 10.28 -7.58
N THR A 628 -4.27 10.09 -8.88
CA THR A 628 -5.29 10.28 -9.93
C THR A 628 -5.11 9.33 -11.10
N THR A 629 -6.18 8.71 -11.59
CA THR A 629 -6.21 7.95 -12.86
C THR A 629 -7.42 8.40 -13.70
N GLY A 630 -7.59 7.90 -14.92
CA GLY A 630 -8.77 8.16 -15.73
C GLY A 630 -10.01 7.41 -15.22
N SER A 631 -11.20 7.93 -15.47
CA SER A 631 -12.45 7.28 -15.02
C SER A 631 -12.78 5.98 -15.76
N LEU A 632 -12.27 5.80 -16.98
CA LEU A 632 -12.42 4.58 -17.78
C LEU A 632 -11.28 3.57 -17.57
N ASP A 633 -10.12 4.04 -17.11
CA ASP A 633 -8.89 3.23 -16.99
C ASP A 633 -9.05 1.92 -16.17
N PRO A 634 -9.79 1.86 -15.04
CA PRO A 634 -10.07 0.60 -14.37
C PRO A 634 -10.79 -0.40 -15.28
N GLY A 635 -11.83 0.04 -16.00
CA GLY A 635 -12.61 -0.81 -16.91
C GLY A 635 -11.85 -1.23 -18.17
N LEU A 636 -10.98 -0.36 -18.69
CA LEU A 636 -10.05 -0.70 -19.77
C LEU A 636 -9.03 -1.75 -19.33
N GLY A 637 -8.54 -1.66 -18.08
CA GLY A 637 -7.74 -2.70 -17.43
C GLY A 637 -8.48 -4.04 -17.38
N VAL A 638 -9.73 -4.06 -16.88
CA VAL A 638 -10.55 -5.28 -16.87
C VAL A 638 -10.73 -5.88 -18.27
N LYS A 639 -11.00 -5.06 -19.29
CA LYS A 639 -11.19 -5.52 -20.68
C LYS A 639 -9.97 -6.27 -21.21
N ILE A 640 -8.76 -5.72 -21.06
CA ILE A 640 -7.55 -6.36 -21.59
C ILE A 640 -7.02 -7.49 -20.71
N PHE A 641 -7.12 -7.40 -19.38
CA PHE A 641 -6.74 -8.50 -18.50
C PHE A 641 -7.61 -9.74 -18.74
N LYS A 642 -8.93 -9.55 -18.95
CA LYS A 642 -9.81 -10.65 -19.38
C LYS A 642 -9.40 -11.17 -20.75
N GLY A 643 -9.08 -10.27 -21.68
CA GLY A 643 -8.58 -10.61 -23.01
C GLY A 643 -7.34 -11.49 -22.98
N PHE A 644 -6.35 -11.17 -22.14
CA PHE A 644 -5.18 -11.99 -21.90
C PHE A 644 -5.56 -13.38 -21.37
N LEU A 645 -6.32 -13.45 -20.27
CA LEU A 645 -6.73 -14.71 -19.68
C LEU A 645 -7.48 -15.62 -20.67
N ASP A 646 -8.35 -15.06 -21.52
CA ASP A 646 -9.16 -15.84 -22.45
C ASP A 646 -8.48 -16.19 -23.78
N THR A 647 -7.47 -15.42 -24.22
CA THR A 647 -6.83 -15.63 -25.53
C THR A 647 -5.40 -16.14 -25.47
N PHE A 648 -4.74 -16.12 -24.31
CA PHE A 648 -3.34 -16.54 -24.13
C PHE A 648 -3.01 -17.86 -24.83
N GLU A 649 -3.74 -18.95 -24.55
CA GLU A 649 -3.50 -20.27 -25.15
C GLU A 649 -3.52 -20.24 -26.69
N SER A 650 -4.45 -19.48 -27.28
CA SER A 650 -4.55 -19.30 -28.73
C SER A 650 -3.52 -18.35 -29.35
N VAL A 651 -2.88 -17.50 -28.53
CA VAL A 651 -1.83 -16.57 -28.96
C VAL A 651 -0.46 -17.24 -28.81
N ASP A 652 -0.24 -18.00 -27.75
CA ASP A 652 1.01 -18.72 -27.51
C ASP A 652 1.28 -19.76 -28.60
N GLY A 653 0.23 -20.45 -29.07
CA GLY A 653 0.29 -21.32 -30.23
C GLY A 653 0.55 -20.64 -31.59
N GLU A 654 0.73 -19.31 -31.64
CA GLU A 654 1.23 -18.59 -32.81
C GLU A 654 2.77 -18.39 -32.79
N PHE A 655 3.47 -18.84 -31.73
CA PHE A 655 4.93 -18.76 -31.57
C PHE A 655 5.59 -20.15 -31.73
N GLU A 656 6.80 -20.18 -32.30
CA GLU A 656 7.65 -21.38 -32.52
C GLU A 656 8.94 -21.33 -31.69
#